data_AF-A0A0L0CNH6-F1
#
_entry.id   AF-A0A0L0CNH6-F1
#
_cell.length_a   1.000
_cell.length_b   1.000
_cell.length_c   1.000
_cell.angle_alpha   90.00
_cell.angle_beta   90.00
_cell.angle_gamma   90.00
#
_symmetry.space_group_name_H-M   'P 1'
#
loop_
_entity.id
_entity.type
_entity.pdbx_description
1 polymer ?
#
loop_
_entity_poly.entity_id
_entity_poly.type
_entity_poly.pdbx_seq_one_letter_code
_entity_poly.pdbx_strand_id
1 'polypeptide(L)'
;MWRSLVFAALLATTFAFNLPGIPRDFTANDAVLAAISDDVARKFEIEYMKYLKTGKETPVLKQISAQLAKSHSKKDLFIKEIHELGPVDEFFTCVTCRAVVNVIVKTFRDEDGELNGPNNKEVVKKIVLDICQRLNLQTEEVCSEMFESHWPTTEYIIMNSKEDSRFFCGLFMQWSYCNLNNHTDYEWTLNIDNSAEVITSSKSDFPGKTSNDLNILHLTDIHHDPLYVPGSLAECDEPLCCQRQKEQFEGTSKAAGFWGDYRECDLPWQTIESAFTHIMENHKIDYIYQTGDIIDHMVWSTSNEKNKEVYTAVTNKIYESFPQVPVYPAIGNHEPHPLNMFSPDYVPEEVNTRWLYEYLYDIWSKYLPADTKETILKGGYYTVLVKPGFRIVSLNNNDCYTSNWWLYHNGSDMKTQLMWLHDVLLAAEKSNEYVHILAHIPSGDGTCWNVWSREYNRIIARFHKTISGIFNGHTHKDEMNVHYDENGYAVALSHNGGALTTYTFKNPNYRIYQVEPESLQVVDHETWIFNLTEANLAGEAKNPNWFKEYTFAEEFTQDFSPAGVDKLLEEMADNPDLLRKFWRYKRTSADPALSKGCSRTCLLNTICRLATTVHDQTKRCEELKTKLNVALDKENATTESTSQGTTVSTTSKPTDPEDNGDDGAISMSALSLTTLITVILSVRYIM
;
A
#
# COMPACT_ATOMS: atom_id res chain seq x y z
N MET A 1 78.89 -12.33 16.80
CA MET A 1 78.25 -13.63 17.15
C MET A 1 77.37 -13.42 18.36
N TRP A 2 76.07 -13.68 18.19
CA TRP A 2 75.02 -13.80 19.23
C TRP A 2 74.97 -12.78 20.37
N ARG A 3 73.99 -11.86 20.27
CA ARG A 3 73.08 -11.43 21.35
C ARG A 3 72.20 -10.28 20.84
N SER A 4 71.17 -10.61 20.06
CA SER A 4 70.07 -9.71 19.67
C SER A 4 68.94 -10.57 19.07
N LEU A 5 68.32 -11.38 19.92
CA LEU A 5 67.05 -12.09 19.71
C LEU A 5 66.60 -12.48 21.13
N VAL A 6 65.31 -12.31 21.43
CA VAL A 6 64.67 -12.44 22.76
C VAL A 6 64.65 -11.15 23.60
N PHE A 7 63.95 -10.12 23.12
CA PHE A 7 63.17 -9.18 23.94
C PHE A 7 62.03 -8.56 23.10
N ALA A 8 61.26 -9.43 22.45
CA ALA A 8 60.03 -9.07 21.73
C ALA A 8 58.92 -10.11 22.01
N ALA A 9 58.88 -10.62 23.24
CA ALA A 9 57.89 -11.59 23.70
C ALA A 9 57.57 -11.33 25.17
N LEU A 10 56.97 -10.17 25.47
CA LEU A 10 56.33 -9.85 26.75
C LEU A 10 55.55 -8.53 26.60
N LEU A 11 54.55 -8.54 25.72
CA LEU A 11 53.42 -7.60 25.65
C LEU A 11 52.29 -8.31 24.88
N ALA A 12 51.88 -9.48 25.39
CA ALA A 12 50.77 -10.27 24.88
C ALA A 12 49.89 -10.71 26.06
N THR A 13 49.42 -9.73 26.82
CA THR A 13 48.35 -9.88 27.81
C THR A 13 47.56 -8.59 27.78
N THR A 14 46.24 -8.71 27.59
CA THR A 14 45.22 -7.66 27.37
C THR A 14 45.12 -7.06 25.96
N PHE A 15 44.93 -7.92 24.95
CA PHE A 15 43.84 -7.64 24.02
C PHE A 15 42.59 -8.30 24.61
N ALA A 16 41.90 -7.59 25.50
CA ALA A 16 40.48 -7.82 25.62
C ALA A 16 39.95 -7.63 24.19
N PHE A 17 39.26 -8.62 23.65
CA PHE A 17 38.52 -8.49 22.40
C PHE A 17 37.49 -7.36 22.61
N ASN A 18 37.89 -6.12 22.34
CA ASN A 18 36.97 -5.02 22.09
C ASN A 18 36.33 -5.30 20.74
N LEU A 19 35.42 -6.27 20.73
CA LEU A 19 34.38 -6.37 19.73
C LEU A 19 33.63 -5.03 19.78
N PRO A 20 33.43 -4.32 18.65
CA PRO A 20 32.45 -3.25 18.62
C PRO A 20 31.12 -3.88 19.04
N GLY A 21 30.70 -3.57 20.26
CA GLY A 21 29.46 -4.06 20.83
C GLY A 21 28.31 -3.17 20.41
N ILE A 22 27.09 -3.64 20.69
CA ILE A 22 25.88 -2.83 20.56
C ILE A 22 26.10 -1.47 21.25
N PRO A 23 25.78 -0.34 20.61
CA PRO A 23 25.95 0.98 21.20
C PRO A 23 25.25 1.06 22.56
N ARG A 24 25.92 1.66 23.56
CA ARG A 24 25.32 1.89 24.88
C ARG A 24 24.44 3.13 24.89
N ASP A 25 24.85 4.15 24.14
CA ASP A 25 24.16 5.42 23.98
C ASP A 25 23.93 5.61 22.46
N PHE A 26 22.67 5.51 22.01
CA PHE A 26 22.23 5.60 20.61
C PHE A 26 22.26 7.05 20.09
N THR A 27 23.37 7.74 20.33
CA THR A 27 23.59 9.16 20.01
C THR A 27 24.36 9.37 18.71
N ALA A 28 24.81 8.27 18.08
CA ALA A 28 25.46 8.29 16.79
C ALA A 28 24.44 8.57 15.67
N ASN A 29 24.93 9.09 14.54
CA ASN A 29 24.06 9.29 13.38
C ASN A 29 23.64 7.96 12.75
N ASP A 30 22.59 8.02 11.95
CA ASP A 30 21.94 6.85 11.34
C ASP A 30 22.88 6.00 10.48
N ALA A 31 23.82 6.63 9.77
CA ALA A 31 24.82 5.92 8.97
C ALA A 31 25.77 5.05 9.81
N VAL A 32 26.17 5.54 10.98
CA VAL A 32 27.04 4.80 11.90
C VAL A 32 26.25 3.67 12.56
N LEU A 33 25.01 3.92 12.99
CA LEU A 33 24.14 2.87 13.56
C LEU A 33 23.85 1.77 12.52
N ALA A 34 23.59 2.13 11.26
CA ALA A 34 23.38 1.19 10.15
C ALA A 34 24.61 0.30 9.89
N ALA A 35 25.82 0.85 9.97
CA ALA A 35 27.05 0.08 9.80
C ALA A 35 27.32 -0.87 10.98
N ILE A 36 27.00 -0.44 12.20
CA ILE A 36 27.14 -1.28 13.39
C ILE A 36 26.13 -2.43 13.35
N SER A 37 24.89 -2.17 12.95
CA SER A 37 23.88 -3.24 12.86
C SER A 37 24.25 -4.31 11.84
N ASP A 38 24.85 -3.93 10.71
CA ASP A 38 25.37 -4.85 9.70
C ASP A 38 26.51 -5.74 10.24
N ASP A 39 27.52 -5.14 10.89
CA ASP A 39 28.66 -5.88 11.45
C ASP A 39 28.21 -6.86 12.57
N VAL A 40 27.27 -6.44 13.42
CA VAL A 40 26.69 -7.32 14.46
C VAL A 40 25.91 -8.47 13.82
N ALA A 41 25.06 -8.19 12.83
CA ALA A 41 24.27 -9.21 12.14
C ALA A 41 25.14 -10.25 11.43
N ARG A 42 26.16 -9.81 10.69
CA ARG A 42 27.13 -10.69 10.01
C ARG A 42 27.91 -11.57 11.00
N LYS A 43 28.32 -11.02 12.15
CA LYS A 43 29.00 -11.80 13.19
C LYS A 43 28.06 -12.82 13.83
N PHE A 44 26.82 -12.42 14.12
CA PHE A 44 25.80 -13.33 14.64
C PHE A 44 25.60 -14.49 13.68
N GLU A 45 25.33 -14.21 12.41
CA GLU A 45 25.18 -15.19 11.34
C GLU A 45 26.34 -16.19 11.28
N ILE A 46 27.60 -15.71 11.20
CA ILE A 46 28.78 -16.60 11.13
C ILE A 46 28.84 -17.57 12.31
N GLU A 47 28.61 -17.07 13.52
CA GLU A 47 28.70 -17.89 14.74
C GLU A 47 27.48 -18.80 14.91
N TYR A 48 26.32 -18.36 14.46
CA TYR A 48 25.09 -19.12 14.49
C TYR A 48 25.11 -20.27 13.48
N MET A 49 25.63 -20.07 12.27
CA MET A 49 25.84 -21.15 11.30
C MET A 49 26.78 -22.23 11.83
N LYS A 50 27.79 -21.87 12.64
CA LYS A 50 28.63 -22.86 13.35
C LYS A 50 27.84 -23.62 14.41
N TYR A 51 26.95 -22.94 15.13
CA TYR A 51 26.06 -23.58 16.10
C TYR A 51 25.15 -24.61 15.40
N LEU A 52 24.50 -24.24 14.29
CA LEU A 52 23.65 -25.16 13.52
C LEU A 52 24.41 -26.43 13.11
N LYS A 53 25.64 -26.29 12.64
CA LYS A 53 26.48 -27.43 12.21
C LYS A 53 27.00 -28.30 13.35
N THR A 54 27.14 -27.76 14.56
CA THR A 54 27.88 -28.44 15.65
C THR A 54 27.08 -28.72 16.91
N GLY A 55 25.91 -28.08 17.07
CA GLY A 55 25.13 -28.04 18.30
C GLY A 55 25.83 -27.34 19.47
N LYS A 56 26.92 -26.60 19.24
CA LYS A 56 27.74 -25.97 20.30
C LYS A 56 27.84 -24.46 20.10
N GLU A 57 27.32 -23.71 21.06
CA GLU A 57 27.44 -22.25 21.07
C GLU A 57 28.87 -21.78 21.35
N THR A 58 29.38 -20.87 20.52
CA THR A 58 30.69 -20.25 20.71
C THR A 58 30.63 -19.14 21.78
N PRO A 59 31.77 -18.77 22.40
CA PRO A 59 31.82 -17.63 23.33
C PRO A 59 31.34 -16.32 22.70
N VAL A 60 31.60 -16.14 21.40
CA VAL A 60 31.18 -14.95 20.63
C VAL A 60 29.66 -14.94 20.45
N LEU A 61 29.06 -16.07 20.07
CA LEU A 61 27.59 -16.19 19.96
C LEU A 61 26.92 -15.87 21.30
N LYS A 62 27.41 -16.46 22.40
CA LYS A 62 26.90 -16.18 23.76
C LYS A 62 26.99 -14.70 24.11
N GLN A 63 28.09 -14.04 23.76
CA GLN A 63 28.29 -12.64 24.05
C GLN A 63 27.34 -11.75 23.23
N ILE A 64 27.20 -11.98 21.93
CA ILE A 64 26.32 -11.20 21.06
C ILE A 64 24.86 -11.41 21.46
N SER A 65 24.42 -12.65 21.66
CA SER A 65 23.05 -12.96 22.12
C SER A 65 22.73 -12.31 23.47
N ALA A 66 23.68 -12.32 24.41
CA ALA A 66 23.49 -11.67 25.71
C ALA A 66 23.48 -10.14 25.64
N GLN A 67 24.16 -9.54 24.66
CA GLN A 67 24.09 -8.10 24.40
C GLN A 67 22.76 -7.72 23.75
N LEU A 68 22.33 -8.45 22.72
CA LEU A 68 21.07 -8.24 22.01
C LEU A 68 19.87 -8.38 22.95
N ALA A 69 19.83 -9.43 23.78
CA ALA A 69 18.77 -9.65 24.77
C ALA A 69 18.68 -8.56 25.86
N LYS A 70 19.68 -7.66 25.94
CA LYS A 70 19.70 -6.53 26.87
C LYS A 70 19.53 -5.18 26.18
N SER A 71 19.48 -5.15 24.85
CA SER A 71 19.44 -3.93 24.04
C SER A 71 18.07 -3.67 23.43
N HIS A 72 17.00 -4.04 24.14
CA HIS A 72 15.63 -3.76 23.74
C HIS A 72 14.71 -3.66 24.97
N SER A 73 13.58 -2.98 24.81
CA SER A 73 12.48 -2.99 25.74
C SER A 73 11.76 -4.34 25.68
N LYS A 74 11.34 -4.84 26.84
CA LYS A 74 10.57 -6.09 26.90
C LYS A 74 9.09 -5.91 26.60
N LYS A 75 8.61 -4.67 26.69
CA LYS A 75 7.19 -4.32 26.55
C LYS A 75 6.93 -3.73 25.17
N ASP A 76 7.64 -2.66 24.82
CA ASP A 76 7.30 -1.87 23.63
C ASP A 76 7.46 -2.67 22.33
N LEU A 77 8.45 -3.58 22.24
CA LEU A 77 8.58 -4.52 21.10
C LEU A 77 7.33 -5.37 20.81
N PHE A 78 6.43 -5.55 21.78
CA PHE A 78 5.26 -6.43 21.65
C PHE A 78 3.93 -5.67 21.67
N ILE A 79 3.94 -4.36 21.93
CA ILE A 79 2.70 -3.58 22.08
C ILE A 79 2.67 -2.31 21.22
N LYS A 80 3.82 -1.91 20.67
CA LYS A 80 3.93 -0.78 19.77
C LYS A 80 4.06 -1.31 18.36
N GLU A 81 3.47 -0.57 17.43
CA GLU A 81 3.74 -0.81 16.02
C GLU A 81 5.21 -0.59 15.71
N ILE A 82 5.70 -1.25 14.65
CA ILE A 82 7.08 -1.16 14.18
C ILE A 82 7.51 0.32 14.07
N HIS A 83 6.72 1.19 13.45
CA HIS A 83 7.03 2.61 13.29
C HIS A 83 6.95 3.47 14.57
N GLU A 84 6.52 2.92 15.70
CA GLU A 84 6.42 3.62 17.00
C GLU A 84 7.52 3.21 17.99
N LEU A 85 8.44 2.35 17.56
CA LEU A 85 9.55 1.86 18.36
C LEU A 85 10.56 2.97 18.66
N GLY A 86 11.18 2.90 19.83
CA GLY A 86 12.28 3.80 20.16
C GLY A 86 13.58 3.39 19.44
N PRO A 87 14.60 4.28 19.34
CA PRO A 87 15.85 4.00 18.63
C PRO A 87 16.66 2.77 19.12
N VAL A 88 16.39 2.29 20.34
CA VAL A 88 17.02 1.07 20.86
C VAL A 88 16.33 -0.17 20.26
N ASP A 89 15.01 -0.15 20.20
CA ASP A 89 14.17 -1.26 19.76
C ASP A 89 14.19 -1.38 18.24
N GLU A 90 14.15 -0.27 17.52
CA GLU A 90 14.35 -0.22 16.07
C GLU A 90 15.73 -0.79 15.68
N PHE A 91 16.79 -0.54 16.47
CA PHE A 91 18.12 -1.12 16.19
C PHE A 91 18.16 -2.62 16.41
N PHE A 92 17.58 -3.08 17.51
CA PHE A 92 17.45 -4.50 17.78
C PHE A 92 16.68 -5.22 16.66
N THR A 93 15.55 -4.68 16.23
CA THR A 93 14.72 -5.25 15.16
C THR A 93 15.48 -5.27 13.83
N CYS A 94 16.21 -4.20 13.49
CA CYS A 94 17.04 -4.16 12.29
C CYS A 94 18.15 -5.22 12.30
N VAL A 95 18.92 -5.34 13.39
CA VAL A 95 19.97 -6.36 13.54
C VAL A 95 19.39 -7.76 13.42
N THR A 96 18.27 -8.01 14.09
CA THR A 96 17.63 -9.32 14.12
C THR A 96 17.14 -9.72 12.74
N CYS A 97 16.47 -8.82 12.03
CA CYS A 97 16.08 -9.04 10.63
C CYS A 97 17.29 -9.40 9.77
N ARG A 98 18.38 -8.61 9.85
CA ARG A 98 19.56 -8.82 9.01
C ARG A 98 20.22 -10.17 9.28
N ALA A 99 20.38 -10.51 10.55
CA ALA A 99 20.96 -11.78 10.97
C ALA A 99 20.14 -12.97 10.48
N VAL A 100 18.82 -12.88 10.62
CA VAL A 100 17.85 -13.89 10.18
C VAL A 100 17.92 -14.10 8.67
N VAL A 101 17.84 -13.01 7.90
CA VAL A 101 17.84 -13.07 6.43
C VAL A 101 19.16 -13.67 5.96
N ASN A 102 20.30 -13.25 6.51
CA ASN A 102 21.60 -13.83 6.16
C ASN A 102 21.66 -15.35 6.41
N VAL A 103 21.09 -15.83 7.52
CA VAL A 103 21.04 -17.26 7.82
C VAL A 103 20.16 -18.02 6.83
N ILE A 104 18.93 -17.54 6.58
CA ILE A 104 17.99 -18.18 5.64
C ILE A 104 18.62 -18.28 4.25
N VAL A 105 19.11 -17.16 3.75
CA VAL A 105 19.79 -17.09 2.46
C VAL A 105 20.88 -18.15 2.33
N LYS A 106 21.73 -18.30 3.36
CA LYS A 106 22.81 -19.29 3.34
C LYS A 106 22.32 -20.72 3.40
N THR A 107 21.24 -21.02 4.14
CA THR A 107 20.70 -22.38 4.16
C THR A 107 20.16 -22.80 2.79
N PHE A 108 19.75 -21.85 1.94
CA PHE A 108 19.36 -22.09 0.55
C PHE A 108 20.52 -22.12 -0.43
N ARG A 109 21.47 -21.19 -0.33
CA ARG A 109 22.51 -20.96 -1.35
C ARG A 109 23.82 -21.71 -1.14
N ASP A 110 24.22 -21.97 0.11
CA ASP A 110 25.48 -22.65 0.39
C ASP A 110 25.41 -24.11 -0.08
N GLU A 111 26.52 -24.65 -0.62
CA GLU A 111 26.59 -26.05 -1.09
C GLU A 111 26.25 -27.06 0.02
N ASP A 112 26.51 -26.72 1.28
CA ASP A 112 26.19 -27.52 2.46
C ASP A 112 24.98 -27.00 3.25
N GLY A 113 24.20 -26.11 2.64
CA GLY A 113 22.96 -25.58 3.19
C GLY A 113 21.86 -26.64 3.28
N GLU A 114 21.15 -26.68 4.40
CA GLU A 114 20.11 -27.70 4.67
C GLU A 114 18.89 -27.59 3.73
N LEU A 115 18.68 -26.42 3.13
CA LEU A 115 17.61 -26.12 2.17
C LEU A 115 18.15 -25.93 0.74
N ASN A 116 19.40 -26.32 0.49
CA ASN A 116 19.96 -26.34 -0.86
C ASN A 116 19.49 -27.61 -1.59
N GLY A 117 19.01 -27.45 -2.83
CA GLY A 117 18.65 -28.55 -3.71
C GLY A 117 17.15 -28.88 -3.78
N PRO A 118 16.77 -29.93 -4.55
CA PRO A 118 15.42 -30.09 -5.09
C PRO A 118 14.33 -30.49 -4.08
N ASN A 119 14.72 -30.83 -2.84
CA ASN A 119 13.77 -31.21 -1.79
C ASN A 119 13.37 -30.03 -0.89
N ASN A 120 13.89 -28.84 -1.15
CA ASN A 120 13.67 -27.66 -0.33
C ASN A 120 12.19 -27.30 -0.20
N LYS A 121 11.41 -27.35 -1.28
CA LYS A 121 9.99 -27.02 -1.31
C LYS A 121 9.21 -27.78 -0.23
N GLU A 122 9.36 -29.10 -0.18
CA GLU A 122 8.59 -29.93 0.76
C GLU A 122 9.00 -29.70 2.23
N VAL A 123 10.29 -29.48 2.47
CA VAL A 123 10.80 -29.15 3.80
C VAL A 123 10.25 -27.79 4.24
N VAL A 124 10.31 -26.80 3.36
CA VAL A 124 9.87 -25.44 3.64
C VAL A 124 8.36 -25.37 3.80
N LYS A 125 7.59 -26.05 2.94
CA LYS A 125 6.13 -26.17 3.07
C LYS A 125 5.76 -26.69 4.45
N LYS A 126 6.41 -27.77 4.89
CA LYS A 126 6.17 -28.35 6.21
C LYS A 126 6.48 -27.37 7.35
N ILE A 127 7.54 -26.58 7.22
CA ILE A 127 7.90 -25.54 8.21
C ILE A 127 6.83 -24.44 8.22
N VAL A 128 6.45 -23.93 7.05
CA VAL A 128 5.43 -22.88 6.90
C VAL A 128 4.09 -23.33 7.48
N LEU A 129 3.64 -24.55 7.17
CA LEU A 129 2.39 -25.09 7.70
C LEU A 129 2.44 -25.37 9.21
N ASP A 130 3.55 -25.92 9.73
CA ASP A 130 3.75 -26.11 11.19
C ASP A 130 3.67 -24.77 11.92
N ILE A 131 4.24 -23.71 11.35
CA ILE A 131 4.23 -22.39 11.98
C ILE A 131 2.86 -21.71 11.82
N CYS A 132 2.23 -21.81 10.66
CA CYS A 132 0.86 -21.34 10.45
C CYS A 132 -0.09 -21.93 11.48
N GLN A 133 -0.03 -23.24 11.71
CA GLN A 133 -0.85 -23.92 12.71
C GLN A 133 -0.48 -23.51 14.13
N ARG A 134 0.81 -23.48 14.49
CA ARG A 134 1.25 -23.17 15.86
C ARG A 134 0.95 -21.75 16.30
N LEU A 135 1.03 -20.80 15.37
CA LEU A 135 0.76 -19.39 15.62
C LEU A 135 -0.69 -19.01 15.33
N ASN A 136 -1.52 -19.96 14.88
CA ASN A 136 -2.92 -19.74 14.51
C ASN A 136 -3.08 -18.57 13.55
N LEU A 137 -2.27 -18.55 12.49
CA LEU A 137 -2.20 -17.39 11.60
C LEU A 137 -3.41 -17.29 10.68
N GLN A 138 -3.75 -18.41 10.03
CA GLN A 138 -4.84 -18.60 9.09
C GLN A 138 -5.19 -20.09 9.01
N THR A 139 -6.23 -20.43 8.24
CA THR A 139 -6.61 -21.83 7.99
C THR A 139 -5.51 -22.58 7.22
N GLU A 140 -5.50 -23.91 7.35
CA GLU A 140 -4.53 -24.76 6.61
C GLU A 140 -4.68 -24.60 5.09
N GLU A 141 -5.92 -24.43 4.60
CA GLU A 141 -6.23 -24.16 3.18
C GLU A 141 -5.50 -22.88 2.73
N VAL A 142 -5.73 -21.76 3.42
CA VAL A 142 -5.13 -20.46 3.07
C VAL A 142 -3.60 -20.56 3.10
N CYS A 143 -3.01 -21.10 4.17
CA CYS A 143 -1.56 -21.20 4.31
C CYS A 143 -0.92 -22.12 3.25
N SER A 144 -1.54 -23.25 2.92
CA SER A 144 -1.04 -24.17 1.92
C SER A 144 -1.07 -23.53 0.53
N GLU A 145 -2.20 -22.96 0.13
CA GLU A 145 -2.35 -22.43 -1.23
C GLU A 145 -1.56 -21.14 -1.46
N MET A 146 -1.44 -20.27 -0.44
CA MET A 146 -0.54 -19.12 -0.51
C MET A 146 0.92 -19.55 -0.67
N PHE A 147 1.36 -20.58 0.06
CA PHE A 147 2.70 -21.14 -0.13
C PHE A 147 2.88 -21.70 -1.54
N GLU A 148 1.96 -22.54 -2.01
CA GLU A 148 2.06 -23.21 -3.30
C GLU A 148 2.14 -22.22 -4.47
N SER A 149 1.28 -21.21 -4.47
CA SER A 149 1.26 -20.17 -5.50
C SER A 149 2.53 -19.33 -5.52
N HIS A 150 3.01 -18.90 -4.34
CA HIS A 150 4.12 -17.94 -4.27
C HIS A 150 5.51 -18.59 -4.28
N TRP A 151 5.62 -19.88 -3.93
CA TRP A 151 6.90 -20.58 -3.78
C TRP A 151 7.84 -20.44 -4.99
N PRO A 152 7.40 -20.62 -6.25
CA PRO A 152 8.30 -20.51 -7.40
C PRO A 152 8.99 -19.15 -7.50
N THR A 153 8.23 -18.06 -7.29
CA THR A 153 8.75 -16.69 -7.30
C THR A 153 9.70 -16.46 -6.13
N THR A 154 9.32 -16.87 -4.92
CA THR A 154 10.15 -16.73 -3.72
C THR A 154 11.46 -17.49 -3.85
N GLU A 155 11.41 -18.75 -4.29
CA GLU A 155 12.60 -19.57 -4.51
C GLU A 155 13.51 -18.91 -5.55
N TYR A 156 12.95 -18.44 -6.67
CA TYR A 156 13.73 -17.75 -7.68
C TYR A 156 14.42 -16.50 -7.13
N ILE A 157 13.71 -15.65 -6.39
CA ILE A 157 14.28 -14.44 -5.78
C ILE A 157 15.36 -14.81 -4.76
N ILE A 158 15.09 -15.78 -3.90
CA ILE A 158 16.07 -16.30 -2.92
C ILE A 158 17.28 -16.87 -3.63
N MET A 159 17.20 -17.44 -4.83
CA MET A 159 18.35 -18.05 -5.50
C MET A 159 19.09 -17.09 -6.45
N ASN A 160 18.43 -16.03 -6.92
CA ASN A 160 18.95 -15.19 -8.01
C ASN A 160 19.07 -13.69 -7.68
N SER A 161 18.65 -13.24 -6.50
CA SER A 161 18.89 -11.85 -6.05
C SER A 161 20.36 -11.63 -5.69
N LYS A 162 20.88 -10.41 -5.88
CA LYS A 162 22.29 -10.07 -5.56
C LYS A 162 22.59 -9.90 -4.06
N GLU A 163 21.61 -10.20 -3.20
CA GLU A 163 21.60 -10.17 -1.74
C GLU A 163 22.58 -9.26 -0.99
N ASP A 164 21.96 -8.40 -0.20
CA ASP A 164 22.44 -8.14 1.16
C ASP A 164 21.21 -7.93 2.06
N SER A 165 21.17 -8.57 3.22
CA SER A 165 20.08 -8.37 4.19
C SER A 165 19.90 -6.91 4.60
N ARG A 166 20.93 -6.07 4.41
CA ARG A 166 20.82 -4.60 4.46
C ARG A 166 19.64 -4.09 3.65
N PHE A 167 19.43 -4.61 2.43
CA PHE A 167 18.34 -4.21 1.56
C PHE A 167 16.99 -4.77 1.99
N PHE A 168 16.87 -6.09 2.13
CA PHE A 168 15.59 -6.72 2.48
C PHE A 168 15.00 -6.07 3.73
N CYS A 169 15.83 -5.94 4.77
CA CYS A 169 15.44 -5.32 6.03
C CYS A 169 15.20 -3.81 5.90
N GLY A 170 16.00 -3.11 5.09
CA GLY A 170 15.82 -1.68 4.83
C GLY A 170 14.50 -1.37 4.10
N LEU A 171 14.15 -2.14 3.07
CA LEU A 171 12.89 -1.99 2.32
C LEU A 171 11.69 -2.46 3.15
N PHE A 172 11.81 -3.58 3.86
CA PHE A 172 10.73 -4.12 4.69
C PHE A 172 10.37 -3.20 5.86
N MET A 173 11.36 -2.59 6.53
CA MET A 173 11.11 -1.72 7.69
C MET A 173 11.01 -0.24 7.35
N GLN A 174 11.59 0.23 6.24
CA GLN A 174 11.64 1.62 5.79
C GLN A 174 12.13 2.67 6.83
N TRP A 175 12.81 2.27 7.91
CA TRP A 175 13.34 3.17 8.96
C TRP A 175 14.69 3.81 8.62
N SER A 176 14.99 4.94 9.30
CA SER A 176 16.12 5.82 8.99
C SER A 176 17.53 5.22 9.14
N TYR A 177 17.75 4.23 10.01
CA TYR A 177 19.07 3.59 10.18
C TYR A 177 19.09 2.07 9.99
N CYS A 178 17.95 1.42 9.70
CA CYS A 178 18.01 0.22 8.87
C CYS A 178 18.23 0.56 7.38
N ASN A 179 18.16 1.86 7.07
CA ASN A 179 18.29 2.46 5.76
C ASN A 179 19.63 2.17 5.06
N LEU A 180 19.52 2.22 3.75
CA LEU A 180 20.46 1.89 2.69
C LEU A 180 21.42 3.05 2.42
N ASN A 181 22.30 3.38 3.36
CA ASN A 181 23.32 4.37 3.04
C ASN A 181 24.29 3.81 1.97
N ASN A 182 24.08 4.23 0.72
CA ASN A 182 24.87 4.03 -0.51
C ASN A 182 24.62 2.78 -1.39
N HIS A 183 23.46 2.10 -1.33
CA HIS A 183 23.20 1.02 -2.30
C HIS A 183 22.64 1.57 -3.61
N THR A 184 23.43 1.60 -4.69
CA THR A 184 23.07 2.28 -5.96
C THR A 184 21.80 1.77 -6.65
N ASP A 185 21.45 0.49 -6.41
CA ASP A 185 20.23 -0.10 -7.00
C ASP A 185 18.95 0.29 -6.26
N TYR A 186 19.07 0.80 -5.03
CA TYR A 186 17.94 1.00 -4.13
C TYR A 186 17.88 2.39 -3.52
N GLU A 187 18.99 3.11 -3.44
CA GLU A 187 19.01 4.53 -3.13
C GLU A 187 19.47 5.26 -4.39
N TRP A 188 18.50 5.79 -5.15
CA TRP A 188 18.76 6.42 -6.44
C TRP A 188 18.00 7.71 -6.64
N THR A 189 18.61 8.60 -7.39
CA THR A 189 18.07 9.90 -7.75
C THR A 189 17.96 9.95 -9.26
N LEU A 190 16.77 10.24 -9.78
CA LEU A 190 16.54 10.39 -11.21
C LEU A 190 17.15 11.69 -11.71
N ASN A 191 17.66 11.63 -12.94
CA ASN A 191 18.09 12.81 -13.68
C ASN A 191 16.86 13.46 -14.34
N ILE A 192 16.17 14.29 -13.56
CA ILE A 192 14.99 15.04 -13.99
C ILE A 192 15.43 16.34 -14.67
N ASP A 193 14.85 16.66 -15.82
CA ASP A 193 15.06 17.93 -16.52
C ASP A 193 14.80 19.11 -15.58
N ASN A 194 15.73 20.06 -15.51
CA ASN A 194 15.65 21.21 -14.62
C ASN A 194 15.44 22.54 -15.36
N SER A 195 14.94 22.48 -16.59
CA SER A 195 14.76 23.67 -17.45
C SER A 195 13.50 24.49 -17.12
N ALA A 196 12.60 23.95 -16.27
CA ALA A 196 11.41 24.68 -15.82
C ALA A 196 11.74 25.88 -14.94
N GLU A 197 10.78 26.81 -14.90
CA GLU A 197 10.77 27.90 -13.94
C GLU A 197 10.72 27.37 -12.50
N VAL A 198 11.43 28.06 -11.61
CA VAL A 198 11.41 27.77 -10.17
C VAL A 198 10.01 28.00 -9.62
N ILE A 199 9.54 27.07 -8.79
CA ILE A 199 8.26 27.18 -8.09
C ILE A 199 8.41 28.23 -6.99
N THR A 200 7.64 29.32 -7.11
CA THR A 200 7.69 30.43 -6.14
C THR A 200 6.44 30.52 -5.26
N SER A 201 5.42 29.72 -5.56
CA SER A 201 4.14 29.70 -4.86
C SER A 201 3.38 28.42 -5.15
N SER A 202 2.47 28.05 -4.25
CA SER A 202 1.51 26.96 -4.49
C SER A 202 0.68 27.22 -5.74
N LYS A 203 0.32 26.15 -6.46
CA LYS A 203 -0.52 26.21 -7.66
C LYS A 203 -1.94 26.62 -7.24
N SER A 204 -2.33 27.83 -7.62
CA SER A 204 -3.64 28.42 -7.31
C SER A 204 -4.42 28.84 -8.56
N ASP A 205 -3.78 28.83 -9.74
CA ASP A 205 -4.45 29.17 -11.00
C ASP A 205 -5.30 27.98 -11.46
N PHE A 206 -6.57 28.04 -11.09
CA PHE A 206 -7.60 27.04 -11.38
C PHE A 206 -8.84 27.72 -11.97
N PRO A 207 -9.44 27.14 -13.02
CA PRO A 207 -10.69 27.65 -13.53
C PRO A 207 -11.84 27.31 -12.57
N GLY A 208 -12.93 28.07 -12.66
CA GLY A 208 -14.16 27.75 -11.94
C GLY A 208 -14.98 26.69 -12.68
N LYS A 209 -15.77 25.91 -11.93
CA LYS A 209 -16.73 24.95 -12.47
C LYS A 209 -17.73 25.60 -13.43
N THR A 210 -18.01 24.95 -14.55
CA THR A 210 -18.97 25.40 -15.57
C THR A 210 -19.91 24.29 -16.02
N SER A 211 -20.96 24.63 -16.76
CA SER A 211 -21.85 23.64 -17.37
C SER A 211 -21.24 22.89 -18.57
N ASN A 212 -20.06 23.31 -19.04
CA ASN A 212 -19.37 22.70 -20.17
C ASN A 212 -18.28 21.70 -19.74
N ASP A 213 -18.11 21.51 -18.43
CA ASP A 213 -17.12 20.61 -17.88
C ASP A 213 -17.39 19.17 -18.33
N LEU A 214 -16.30 18.45 -18.57
CA LEU A 214 -16.33 17.04 -18.90
C LEU A 214 -16.66 16.23 -17.64
N ASN A 215 -17.48 15.21 -17.80
CA ASN A 215 -17.76 14.25 -16.74
C ASN A 215 -16.91 13.00 -16.94
N ILE A 216 -15.95 12.80 -16.05
CA ILE A 216 -15.10 11.60 -16.05
C ILE A 216 -15.58 10.67 -14.94
N LEU A 217 -16.08 9.49 -15.34
CA LEU A 217 -16.42 8.43 -14.41
C LEU A 217 -15.15 7.72 -13.95
N HIS A 218 -14.99 7.56 -12.65
CA HIS A 218 -13.91 6.78 -12.07
C HIS A 218 -14.46 5.53 -11.43
N LEU A 219 -14.08 4.39 -12.02
CA LEU A 219 -14.35 3.05 -11.53
C LEU A 219 -13.04 2.49 -10.98
N THR A 220 -13.04 2.03 -9.74
CA THR A 220 -11.83 1.48 -9.12
C THR A 220 -12.25 0.44 -8.09
N ASP A 221 -11.39 -0.57 -7.88
CA ASP A 221 -11.54 -1.54 -6.80
C ASP A 221 -12.95 -2.18 -6.84
N ILE A 222 -13.26 -2.76 -8.01
CA ILE A 222 -14.56 -3.42 -8.26
C ILE A 222 -14.64 -4.72 -7.48
N HIS A 223 -13.52 -5.45 -7.41
CA HIS A 223 -13.38 -6.77 -6.77
C HIS A 223 -14.64 -7.62 -6.92
N HIS A 224 -14.87 -8.07 -8.15
CA HIS A 224 -15.98 -8.98 -8.39
C HIS A 224 -15.63 -10.35 -7.82
N ASP A 225 -16.44 -10.81 -6.86
CA ASP A 225 -16.39 -12.20 -6.40
C ASP A 225 -17.37 -13.06 -7.24
N PRO A 226 -16.87 -13.89 -8.16
CA PRO A 226 -17.71 -14.78 -8.96
C PRO A 226 -18.35 -15.90 -8.14
N LEU A 227 -17.88 -16.14 -6.91
CA LEU A 227 -18.34 -17.18 -6.00
C LEU A 227 -19.23 -16.63 -4.88
N TYR A 228 -19.55 -15.33 -4.85
CA TYR A 228 -20.43 -14.75 -3.84
C TYR A 228 -21.81 -15.41 -3.88
N VAL A 229 -22.29 -15.88 -2.73
CA VAL A 229 -23.60 -16.51 -2.58
C VAL A 229 -24.42 -15.78 -1.51
N PRO A 230 -25.52 -15.08 -1.86
CA PRO A 230 -26.42 -14.50 -0.86
C PRO A 230 -26.94 -15.54 0.14
N GLY A 231 -26.89 -15.20 1.43
CA GLY A 231 -27.28 -16.08 2.54
C GLY A 231 -26.17 -16.98 3.09
N SER A 232 -24.99 -17.00 2.47
CA SER A 232 -23.79 -17.72 2.96
C SER A 232 -23.22 -17.13 4.25
N LEU A 233 -22.23 -17.79 4.85
CA LEU A 233 -21.56 -17.27 6.04
C LEU A 233 -20.70 -16.03 5.68
N ALA A 234 -20.99 -14.90 6.31
CA ALA A 234 -20.26 -13.64 6.11
C ALA A 234 -19.25 -13.33 7.24
N GLU A 235 -19.13 -14.20 8.25
CA GLU A 235 -18.13 -14.10 9.33
C GLU A 235 -17.43 -15.47 9.44
N CYS A 236 -16.39 -15.65 8.64
CA CYS A 236 -15.59 -16.86 8.52
C CYS A 236 -14.17 -16.63 9.06
N ASP A 237 -13.36 -17.70 9.15
CA ASP A 237 -11.98 -17.59 9.65
C ASP A 237 -11.01 -17.15 8.54
N GLU A 238 -11.40 -17.30 7.27
CA GLU A 238 -10.63 -16.93 6.09
C GLU A 238 -10.67 -15.41 5.79
N PRO A 239 -9.70 -14.84 5.04
CA PRO A 239 -9.64 -13.41 4.75
C PRO A 239 -10.76 -12.86 3.85
N LEU A 240 -11.53 -13.74 3.20
CA LEU A 240 -12.71 -13.43 2.39
C LEU A 240 -13.79 -14.51 2.65
N CYS A 241 -15.01 -14.05 2.93
CA CYS A 241 -16.19 -14.84 3.27
C CYS A 241 -17.27 -14.71 2.18
N CYS A 242 -18.55 -14.94 2.55
CA CYS A 242 -19.72 -14.76 1.68
C CYS A 242 -19.86 -15.74 0.51
N GLN A 243 -19.19 -16.90 0.55
CA GLN A 243 -19.28 -17.91 -0.53
C GLN A 243 -19.90 -19.24 -0.08
N ARG A 244 -19.62 -19.69 1.15
CA ARG A 244 -19.86 -21.07 1.62
C ARG A 244 -20.91 -21.14 2.74
N GLN A 245 -21.43 -22.33 3.02
CA GLN A 245 -22.28 -22.65 4.18
C GLN A 245 -23.66 -21.97 4.21
N LYS A 246 -24.23 -21.66 3.04
CA LYS A 246 -25.57 -21.04 2.93
C LYS A 246 -26.64 -21.81 3.71
N GLU A 247 -26.73 -23.12 3.54
CA GLU A 247 -27.79 -23.94 4.14
C GLU A 247 -27.79 -23.90 5.67
N GLN A 248 -26.67 -23.55 6.29
CA GLN A 248 -26.51 -23.45 7.73
C GLN A 248 -26.84 -22.05 8.27
N PHE A 249 -26.56 -20.99 7.51
CA PHE A 249 -26.58 -19.62 8.00
C PHE A 249 -27.68 -18.75 7.39
N GLU A 250 -28.31 -19.18 6.29
CA GLU A 250 -29.41 -18.44 5.67
C GLU A 250 -30.51 -18.12 6.68
N GLY A 251 -30.95 -16.86 6.71
CA GLY A 251 -31.95 -16.36 7.65
C GLY A 251 -31.43 -16.02 9.05
N THR A 252 -30.13 -16.18 9.33
CA THR A 252 -29.49 -15.74 10.57
C THR A 252 -28.80 -14.37 10.40
N SER A 253 -28.40 -13.73 11.51
CA SER A 253 -27.60 -12.49 11.45
C SER A 253 -26.18 -12.68 10.90
N LYS A 254 -25.74 -13.93 10.71
CA LYS A 254 -24.44 -14.27 10.12
C LYS A 254 -24.50 -14.46 8.60
N ALA A 255 -25.70 -14.42 8.03
CA ALA A 255 -25.92 -14.55 6.60
C ALA A 255 -25.38 -13.32 5.85
N ALA A 256 -24.77 -13.56 4.69
CA ALA A 256 -24.38 -12.56 3.73
C ALA A 256 -25.59 -11.88 3.09
N GLY A 257 -25.53 -10.56 2.93
CA GLY A 257 -26.57 -9.78 2.24
C GLY A 257 -26.71 -10.14 0.76
N PHE A 258 -27.83 -9.74 0.15
CA PHE A 258 -28.07 -9.97 -1.28
C PHE A 258 -27.27 -8.99 -2.16
N TRP A 259 -27.14 -7.73 -1.74
CA TRP A 259 -26.44 -6.69 -2.49
C TRP A 259 -24.95 -6.54 -2.09
N GLY A 260 -24.43 -7.47 -1.30
CA GLY A 260 -23.12 -7.38 -0.65
C GLY A 260 -23.25 -7.39 0.87
N ASP A 261 -22.11 -7.36 1.56
CA ASP A 261 -22.02 -7.38 3.02
C ASP A 261 -20.90 -6.46 3.50
N TYR A 262 -21.06 -5.81 4.66
CA TYR A 262 -20.03 -4.92 5.20
C TYR A 262 -18.81 -5.66 5.77
N ARG A 263 -18.90 -6.96 6.03
CA ARG A 263 -17.80 -7.77 6.57
C ARG A 263 -16.72 -8.04 5.51
N GLU A 264 -15.90 -9.06 5.70
CA GLU A 264 -14.82 -9.50 4.82
C GLU A 264 -15.37 -10.12 3.53
N CYS A 265 -16.11 -9.34 2.74
CA CYS A 265 -16.79 -9.79 1.53
C CYS A 265 -16.62 -8.80 0.38
N ASP A 266 -16.48 -9.36 -0.81
CA ASP A 266 -16.42 -8.65 -2.08
C ASP A 266 -17.79 -8.64 -2.77
N LEU A 267 -17.86 -8.12 -3.99
CA LEU A 267 -19.15 -7.83 -4.62
C LEU A 267 -19.73 -9.00 -5.43
N PRO A 268 -21.02 -9.29 -5.23
CA PRO A 268 -21.75 -10.10 -6.20
C PRO A 268 -22.06 -9.31 -7.47
N TRP A 269 -22.28 -10.04 -8.57
CA TRP A 269 -22.51 -9.48 -9.89
C TRP A 269 -23.67 -8.47 -9.95
N GLN A 270 -24.80 -8.76 -9.28
CA GLN A 270 -25.97 -7.88 -9.30
C GLN A 270 -25.69 -6.46 -8.78
N THR A 271 -24.73 -6.28 -7.88
CA THR A 271 -24.36 -4.95 -7.36
C THR A 271 -23.60 -4.15 -8.41
N ILE A 272 -22.72 -4.80 -9.18
CA ILE A 272 -22.02 -4.21 -10.31
C ILE A 272 -23.04 -3.78 -11.38
N GLU A 273 -24.02 -4.64 -11.70
CA GLU A 273 -25.08 -4.31 -12.65
C GLU A 273 -25.94 -3.15 -12.18
N SER A 274 -26.27 -3.10 -10.87
CA SER A 274 -27.01 -2.00 -10.27
C SER A 274 -26.26 -0.67 -10.42
N ALA A 275 -24.96 -0.64 -10.11
CA ALA A 275 -24.13 0.55 -10.25
C ALA A 275 -24.11 1.06 -11.69
N PHE A 276 -23.80 0.19 -12.65
CA PHE A 276 -23.71 0.60 -14.05
C PHE A 276 -25.06 1.02 -14.63
N THR A 277 -26.15 0.34 -14.24
CA THR A 277 -27.51 0.74 -14.62
C THR A 277 -27.82 2.16 -14.12
N HIS A 278 -27.55 2.43 -12.85
CA HIS A 278 -27.76 3.75 -12.30
C HIS A 278 -26.93 4.81 -13.03
N ILE A 279 -25.65 4.52 -13.31
CA ILE A 279 -24.78 5.47 -14.02
C ILE A 279 -25.32 5.77 -15.42
N MET A 280 -25.69 4.75 -16.19
CA MET A 280 -26.25 4.92 -17.54
C MET A 280 -27.53 5.74 -17.56
N GLU A 281 -28.40 5.56 -16.57
CA GLU A 281 -29.71 6.21 -16.52
C GLU A 281 -29.63 7.68 -16.05
N ASN A 282 -28.64 8.02 -15.23
CA ASN A 282 -28.59 9.31 -14.53
C ASN A 282 -27.45 10.23 -14.97
N HIS A 283 -26.41 9.69 -15.63
CA HIS A 283 -25.18 10.45 -15.91
C HIS A 283 -24.82 10.43 -17.40
N LYS A 284 -24.39 11.59 -17.89
CA LYS A 284 -23.67 11.68 -19.16
C LYS A 284 -22.17 11.63 -18.86
N ILE A 285 -21.48 10.65 -19.40
CA ILE A 285 -20.04 10.41 -19.18
C ILE A 285 -19.27 10.65 -20.48
N ASP A 286 -18.18 11.40 -20.41
CA ASP A 286 -17.29 11.67 -21.54
C ASP A 286 -16.11 10.69 -21.60
N TYR A 287 -15.56 10.30 -20.44
CA TYR A 287 -14.49 9.30 -20.32
C TYR A 287 -14.67 8.43 -19.09
N ILE A 288 -14.14 7.20 -19.13
CA ILE A 288 -14.07 6.31 -17.96
C ILE A 288 -12.61 6.05 -17.61
N TYR A 289 -12.24 6.31 -16.37
CA TYR A 289 -10.98 5.86 -15.76
C TYR A 289 -11.25 4.61 -14.94
N GLN A 290 -10.59 3.51 -15.30
CA GLN A 290 -10.68 2.24 -14.57
C GLN A 290 -9.34 1.95 -13.91
N THR A 291 -9.15 2.25 -12.62
CA THR A 291 -7.81 2.22 -12.00
C THR A 291 -7.48 0.91 -11.28
N GLY A 292 -7.78 -0.23 -11.89
CA GLY A 292 -7.36 -1.55 -11.39
C GLY A 292 -8.31 -2.22 -10.39
N ASP A 293 -7.85 -3.36 -9.89
CA ASP A 293 -8.48 -4.20 -8.86
C ASP A 293 -9.89 -4.68 -9.23
N ILE A 294 -9.92 -5.53 -10.26
CA ILE A 294 -11.13 -6.23 -10.70
C ILE A 294 -11.32 -7.58 -9.98
N ILE A 295 -10.22 -8.24 -9.59
CA ILE A 295 -10.21 -9.59 -9.03
C ILE A 295 -10.46 -9.55 -7.52
N ASP A 296 -11.26 -10.48 -7.00
CA ASP A 296 -11.58 -10.62 -5.57
C ASP A 296 -10.37 -10.86 -4.64
N HIS A 297 -10.59 -10.70 -3.33
CA HIS A 297 -9.61 -10.93 -2.26
C HIS A 297 -9.47 -12.40 -1.85
N MET A 298 -10.00 -13.37 -2.61
CA MET A 298 -9.74 -14.80 -2.38
C MET A 298 -8.37 -15.20 -2.92
N VAL A 299 -7.34 -14.51 -2.44
CA VAL A 299 -5.99 -14.48 -3.01
C VAL A 299 -5.31 -15.86 -3.02
N TRP A 300 -5.70 -16.73 -2.09
CA TRP A 300 -5.23 -18.11 -1.99
C TRP A 300 -5.94 -19.07 -2.96
N SER A 301 -6.93 -18.59 -3.72
CA SER A 301 -7.67 -19.39 -4.72
C SER A 301 -7.77 -18.66 -6.06
N THR A 302 -6.72 -17.92 -6.42
CA THR A 302 -6.57 -17.27 -7.73
C THR A 302 -5.84 -18.18 -8.71
N SER A 303 -5.99 -17.91 -10.01
CA SER A 303 -5.19 -18.51 -11.08
C SER A 303 -5.17 -17.58 -12.29
N ASN A 304 -4.25 -17.79 -13.24
CA ASN A 304 -4.24 -17.02 -14.49
C ASN A 304 -5.58 -17.14 -15.24
N GLU A 305 -6.20 -18.32 -15.22
CA GLU A 305 -7.50 -18.57 -15.87
C GLU A 305 -8.65 -17.86 -15.15
N LYS A 306 -8.75 -17.99 -13.82
CA LYS A 306 -9.79 -17.32 -13.03
C LYS A 306 -9.70 -15.80 -13.21
N ASN A 307 -8.49 -15.25 -13.10
CA ASN A 307 -8.28 -13.81 -13.20
C ASN A 307 -8.67 -13.28 -14.60
N LYS A 308 -8.30 -14.00 -15.67
CA LYS A 308 -8.73 -13.66 -17.04
C LYS A 308 -10.25 -13.71 -17.20
N GLU A 309 -10.91 -14.71 -16.63
CA GLU A 309 -12.37 -14.86 -16.73
C GLU A 309 -13.10 -13.70 -16.05
N VAL A 310 -12.74 -13.40 -14.79
CA VAL A 310 -13.33 -12.31 -14.01
C VAL A 310 -13.05 -10.96 -14.66
N TYR A 311 -11.80 -10.70 -15.06
CA TYR A 311 -11.42 -9.46 -15.73
C TYR A 311 -12.16 -9.27 -17.06
N THR A 312 -12.31 -10.33 -17.85
CA THR A 312 -13.06 -10.31 -19.12
C THR A 312 -14.53 -10.00 -18.87
N ALA A 313 -15.15 -10.64 -17.89
CA ALA A 313 -16.56 -10.46 -17.57
C ALA A 313 -16.85 -8.99 -17.20
N VAL A 314 -16.11 -8.44 -16.25
CA VAL A 314 -16.31 -7.06 -15.78
C VAL A 314 -15.99 -6.05 -16.88
N THR A 315 -14.89 -6.22 -17.61
CA THR A 315 -14.50 -5.31 -18.70
C THR A 315 -15.52 -5.32 -19.83
N ASN A 316 -16.01 -6.49 -20.23
CA ASN A 316 -17.08 -6.59 -21.23
C ASN A 316 -18.36 -5.93 -20.74
N LYS A 317 -18.71 -6.07 -19.46
CA LYS A 317 -19.87 -5.39 -18.88
C LYS A 317 -19.72 -3.86 -18.93
N ILE A 318 -18.56 -3.31 -18.60
CA ILE A 318 -18.28 -1.86 -18.76
C ILE A 318 -18.48 -1.45 -20.22
N TYR A 319 -17.94 -2.24 -21.15
CA TYR A 319 -18.01 -1.99 -22.58
C TYR A 319 -19.42 -2.08 -23.18
N GLU A 320 -20.27 -2.93 -22.62
CA GLU A 320 -21.67 -3.09 -22.99
C GLU A 320 -22.53 -1.95 -22.42
N SER A 321 -22.25 -1.54 -21.18
CA SER A 321 -22.93 -0.42 -20.52
C SER A 321 -22.55 0.93 -21.12
N PHE A 322 -21.31 1.11 -21.57
CA PHE A 322 -20.80 2.39 -22.06
C PHE A 322 -20.19 2.28 -23.47
N PRO A 323 -20.94 1.83 -24.48
CA PRO A 323 -20.38 1.43 -25.78
C PRO A 323 -19.70 2.57 -26.55
N GLN A 324 -20.09 3.83 -26.28
CA GLN A 324 -19.57 5.02 -26.96
C GLN A 324 -18.59 5.83 -26.11
N VAL A 325 -18.31 5.40 -24.87
CA VAL A 325 -17.44 6.13 -23.95
C VAL A 325 -16.08 5.45 -23.93
N PRO A 326 -14.99 6.16 -24.27
CA PRO A 326 -13.64 5.60 -24.17
C PRO A 326 -13.29 5.23 -22.72
N VAL A 327 -12.72 4.04 -22.56
CA VAL A 327 -12.24 3.52 -21.27
C VAL A 327 -10.72 3.52 -21.26
N TYR A 328 -10.13 4.15 -20.24
CA TYR A 328 -8.70 4.18 -20.01
C TYR A 328 -8.38 3.45 -18.70
N PRO A 329 -7.86 2.21 -18.79
CA PRO A 329 -7.56 1.41 -17.62
C PRO A 329 -6.14 1.64 -17.06
N ALA A 330 -5.95 1.35 -15.78
CA ALA A 330 -4.67 1.10 -15.13
C ALA A 330 -4.72 -0.27 -14.43
N ILE A 331 -3.57 -0.86 -14.14
CA ILE A 331 -3.47 -2.18 -13.50
C ILE A 331 -3.44 -1.97 -11.98
N GLY A 332 -4.24 -2.74 -11.25
CA GLY A 332 -4.17 -2.82 -9.80
C GLY A 332 -3.21 -3.90 -9.32
N ASN A 333 -3.21 -4.22 -8.04
CA ASN A 333 -2.30 -5.23 -7.48
C ASN A 333 -2.93 -6.64 -7.46
N HIS A 334 -4.25 -6.76 -7.65
CA HIS A 334 -5.00 -8.02 -7.67
C HIS A 334 -5.09 -8.70 -9.05
N GLU A 335 -4.72 -8.02 -10.14
CA GLU A 335 -4.73 -8.62 -11.48
C GLU A 335 -3.81 -9.85 -11.69
N PRO A 336 -2.56 -9.89 -11.20
CA PRO A 336 -1.69 -11.03 -11.44
C PRO A 336 -2.06 -12.23 -10.55
N HIS A 337 -1.61 -13.40 -10.98
CA HIS A 337 -1.46 -14.57 -10.14
C HIS A 337 0.00 -15.03 -10.25
N PRO A 338 0.71 -15.22 -9.12
CA PRO A 338 0.26 -14.93 -7.75
C PRO A 338 0.02 -13.43 -7.48
N LEU A 339 -0.76 -13.13 -6.43
CA LEU A 339 -1.10 -11.76 -6.00
C LEU A 339 0.16 -10.87 -5.90
N ASN A 340 0.05 -9.60 -6.32
CA ASN A 340 1.10 -8.57 -6.24
C ASN A 340 2.39 -8.83 -7.05
N MET A 341 2.52 -9.97 -7.75
CA MET A 341 3.77 -10.33 -8.40
C MET A 341 3.86 -9.73 -9.82
N PHE A 342 4.63 -8.65 -9.96
CA PHE A 342 4.92 -7.99 -11.24
C PHE A 342 6.39 -8.15 -11.60
N SER A 343 6.70 -9.21 -12.35
CA SER A 343 8.08 -9.55 -12.68
C SER A 343 8.69 -8.63 -13.75
N PRO A 344 10.02 -8.49 -13.78
CA PRO A 344 10.70 -8.00 -14.98
C PRO A 344 10.61 -9.02 -16.12
N ASP A 345 10.88 -8.58 -17.35
CA ASP A 345 10.72 -9.39 -18.57
C ASP A 345 11.83 -10.43 -18.81
N TYR A 346 12.97 -10.26 -18.13
CA TYR A 346 14.15 -11.10 -18.31
C TYR A 346 14.16 -12.38 -17.47
N VAL A 347 13.17 -12.59 -16.60
CA VAL A 347 13.07 -13.77 -15.74
C VAL A 347 12.44 -14.96 -16.48
N PRO A 348 12.66 -16.21 -16.04
CA PRO A 348 12.10 -17.40 -16.67
C PRO A 348 10.57 -17.37 -16.77
N GLU A 349 10.02 -18.07 -17.76
CA GLU A 349 8.58 -18.09 -18.06
C GLU A 349 7.74 -18.58 -16.87
N GLU A 350 8.29 -19.48 -16.06
CA GLU A 350 7.62 -20.09 -14.92
C GLU A 350 7.32 -19.12 -13.78
N VAL A 351 8.03 -17.99 -13.72
CA VAL A 351 7.88 -16.96 -12.67
C VAL A 351 7.56 -15.58 -13.26
N ASN A 352 7.39 -15.48 -14.58
CA ASN A 352 7.13 -14.19 -15.20
C ASN A 352 5.65 -13.79 -15.19
N THR A 353 5.38 -12.49 -15.22
CA THR A 353 4.03 -11.91 -15.29
C THR A 353 3.66 -11.49 -16.73
N ARG A 354 4.41 -11.95 -17.74
CA ARG A 354 4.21 -11.52 -19.14
C ARG A 354 2.83 -11.90 -19.67
N TRP A 355 2.28 -13.02 -19.23
CA TRP A 355 0.95 -13.49 -19.61
C TRP A 355 -0.12 -12.41 -19.37
N LEU A 356 0.02 -11.64 -18.28
CA LEU A 356 -0.94 -10.61 -17.88
C LEU A 356 -0.89 -9.46 -18.87
N TYR A 357 0.30 -8.98 -19.21
CA TYR A 357 0.46 -7.86 -20.15
C TYR A 357 0.00 -8.19 -21.56
N GLU A 358 0.23 -9.43 -22.03
CA GLU A 358 -0.30 -9.90 -23.31
C GLU A 358 -1.83 -9.93 -23.30
N TYR A 359 -2.44 -10.46 -22.24
CA TYR A 359 -3.88 -10.48 -22.07
C TYR A 359 -4.50 -9.07 -21.96
N LEU A 360 -3.91 -8.19 -21.17
CA LEU A 360 -4.38 -6.82 -20.97
C LEU A 360 -4.31 -6.01 -22.27
N TYR A 361 -3.22 -6.14 -23.05
CA TYR A 361 -3.16 -5.51 -24.36
C TYR A 361 -4.30 -5.97 -25.27
N ASP A 362 -4.55 -7.28 -25.33
CA ASP A 362 -5.59 -7.84 -26.20
C ASP A 362 -6.98 -7.28 -25.85
N ILE A 363 -7.35 -7.23 -24.57
CA ILE A 363 -8.66 -6.72 -24.16
C ILE A 363 -8.76 -5.18 -24.24
N TRP A 364 -7.69 -4.45 -23.88
CA TRP A 364 -7.69 -2.98 -23.93
C TRP A 364 -7.60 -2.41 -25.34
N SER A 365 -7.14 -3.19 -26.32
CA SER A 365 -7.02 -2.79 -27.73
C SER A 365 -8.34 -2.31 -28.36
N LYS A 366 -9.48 -2.54 -27.70
CA LYS A 366 -10.77 -1.94 -28.09
C LYS A 366 -10.74 -0.41 -28.11
N TYR A 367 -10.13 0.22 -27.11
CA TYR A 367 -10.07 1.69 -26.98
C TYR A 367 -8.65 2.25 -27.05
N LEU A 368 -7.64 1.43 -26.79
CA LEU A 368 -6.24 1.88 -26.85
C LEU A 368 -5.68 1.78 -28.28
N PRO A 369 -4.94 2.80 -28.74
CA PRO A 369 -4.28 2.76 -30.03
C PRO A 369 -3.13 1.74 -30.05
N ALA A 370 -2.80 1.24 -31.24
CA ALA A 370 -1.84 0.14 -31.42
C ALA A 370 -0.39 0.48 -30.99
N ASP A 371 -0.04 1.76 -30.91
CA ASP A 371 1.27 2.23 -30.43
C ASP A 371 1.47 2.04 -28.91
N THR A 372 0.39 1.80 -28.15
CA THR A 372 0.48 1.42 -26.72
C THR A 372 1.04 0.01 -26.50
N LYS A 373 1.04 -0.85 -27.53
CA LYS A 373 1.41 -2.27 -27.41
C LYS A 373 2.79 -2.46 -26.78
N GLU A 374 3.79 -1.71 -27.24
CA GLU A 374 5.17 -1.91 -26.81
C GLU A 374 5.36 -1.67 -25.32
N THR A 375 4.80 -0.57 -24.79
CA THR A 375 4.92 -0.23 -23.36
C THR A 375 4.05 -1.13 -22.48
N ILE A 376 2.86 -1.53 -22.96
CA ILE A 376 2.01 -2.49 -22.24
C ILE A 376 2.73 -3.82 -22.10
N LEU A 377 3.28 -4.38 -23.18
CA LEU A 377 4.01 -5.65 -23.11
C LEU A 377 5.30 -5.57 -22.28
N LYS A 378 5.90 -4.38 -22.18
CA LYS A 378 7.11 -4.15 -21.40
C LYS A 378 6.84 -4.12 -19.88
N GLY A 379 5.73 -3.54 -19.45
CA GLY A 379 5.47 -3.37 -18.01
C GLY A 379 4.07 -2.93 -17.63
N GLY A 380 3.09 -3.05 -18.53
CA GLY A 380 1.69 -2.76 -18.21
C GLY A 380 1.31 -1.28 -18.13
N TYR A 381 2.18 -0.38 -18.61
CA TYR A 381 1.97 1.07 -18.63
C TYR A 381 1.88 1.61 -20.07
N TYR A 382 1.23 2.76 -20.26
CA TYR A 382 1.06 3.35 -21.60
C TYR A 382 0.72 4.85 -21.57
N THR A 383 0.80 5.50 -22.73
CA THR A 383 0.26 6.86 -22.93
C THR A 383 -0.60 6.93 -24.18
N VAL A 384 -1.64 7.76 -24.15
CA VAL A 384 -2.53 8.04 -25.29
C VAL A 384 -2.70 9.54 -25.45
N LEU A 385 -2.51 10.06 -26.66
CA LEU A 385 -3.00 11.39 -27.03
C LEU A 385 -4.49 11.30 -27.34
N VAL A 386 -5.34 11.66 -26.37
CA VAL A 386 -6.80 11.53 -26.46
C VAL A 386 -7.36 12.47 -27.53
N LYS A 387 -6.89 13.72 -27.52
CA LYS A 387 -7.16 14.76 -28.50
C LYS A 387 -5.98 15.75 -28.51
N PRO A 388 -5.83 16.60 -29.53
CA PRO A 388 -4.80 17.66 -29.49
C PRO A 388 -4.86 18.44 -28.17
N GLY A 389 -3.73 18.55 -27.49
CA GLY A 389 -3.62 19.23 -26.19
C GLY A 389 -4.00 18.38 -24.96
N PHE A 390 -4.45 17.12 -25.12
CA PHE A 390 -4.79 16.24 -23.99
C PHE A 390 -4.16 14.85 -24.11
N ARG A 391 -3.34 14.51 -23.13
CA ARG A 391 -2.71 13.19 -23.00
C ARG A 391 -3.13 12.50 -21.71
N ILE A 392 -3.33 11.19 -21.80
CA ILE A 392 -3.43 10.31 -20.63
C ILE A 392 -2.14 9.50 -20.53
N VAL A 393 -1.66 9.32 -19.31
CA VAL A 393 -0.58 8.41 -18.95
C VAL A 393 -1.12 7.44 -17.91
N SER A 394 -1.09 6.14 -18.22
CA SER A 394 -1.46 5.08 -17.28
C SER A 394 -0.18 4.38 -16.81
N LEU A 395 0.02 4.36 -15.50
CA LEU A 395 1.18 3.76 -14.84
C LEU A 395 0.83 2.36 -14.32
N ASN A 396 1.84 1.49 -14.31
CA ASN A 396 1.84 0.31 -13.47
C ASN A 396 2.70 0.63 -12.23
N ASN A 397 2.09 1.30 -11.27
CA ASN A 397 2.81 1.74 -10.07
C ASN A 397 2.92 0.66 -8.99
N ASN A 398 2.57 -0.60 -9.30
CA ASN A 398 3.01 -1.75 -8.52
C ASN A 398 4.55 -1.85 -8.44
N ASP A 399 5.27 -1.14 -9.31
CA ASP A 399 6.72 -0.88 -9.21
C ASP A 399 7.15 -0.25 -7.89
N CYS A 400 6.24 0.40 -7.15
CA CYS A 400 6.56 0.94 -5.84
C CYS A 400 6.06 0.09 -4.68
N TYR A 401 5.15 -0.85 -4.93
CA TYR A 401 4.42 -1.55 -3.89
C TYR A 401 5.33 -2.54 -3.14
N THR A 402 5.50 -2.40 -1.83
CA THR A 402 6.39 -3.27 -1.04
C THR A 402 5.97 -4.74 -1.01
N SER A 403 4.71 -5.03 -1.34
CA SER A 403 4.22 -6.40 -1.52
C SER A 403 4.54 -6.98 -2.90
N ASN A 404 5.04 -6.19 -3.85
CA ASN A 404 5.65 -6.68 -5.07
C ASN A 404 7.07 -7.18 -4.77
N TRP A 405 7.21 -8.49 -4.60
CA TRP A 405 8.47 -9.06 -4.13
C TRP A 405 9.62 -8.96 -5.12
N TRP A 406 9.34 -8.65 -6.39
CA TRP A 406 10.37 -8.38 -7.38
C TRP A 406 11.23 -7.15 -7.02
N LEU A 407 10.74 -6.26 -6.14
CA LEU A 407 11.59 -5.23 -5.54
C LEU A 407 12.80 -5.83 -4.81
N TYR A 408 12.65 -6.98 -4.16
CA TYR A 408 13.75 -7.69 -3.49
C TYR A 408 14.69 -8.42 -4.45
N HIS A 409 14.35 -8.51 -5.73
CA HIS A 409 15.25 -9.04 -6.74
C HIS A 409 16.22 -7.97 -7.27
N ASN A 410 15.69 -6.82 -7.72
CA ASN A 410 16.47 -5.72 -8.28
C ASN A 410 15.65 -4.41 -8.34
N GLY A 411 15.91 -3.47 -7.43
CA GLY A 411 15.16 -2.21 -7.37
C GLY A 411 15.53 -1.20 -8.45
N SER A 412 16.61 -1.43 -9.21
CA SER A 412 16.95 -0.57 -10.33
C SER A 412 15.94 -0.68 -11.48
N ASP A 413 15.23 -1.80 -11.58
CA ASP A 413 14.25 -2.03 -12.65
C ASP A 413 13.12 -0.99 -12.59
N MET A 414 12.74 -0.59 -11.38
CA MET A 414 11.66 0.37 -11.09
C MET A 414 11.98 1.80 -11.55
N LYS A 415 13.25 2.13 -11.83
CA LYS A 415 13.65 3.42 -12.39
C LYS A 415 13.11 3.61 -13.81
N THR A 416 12.98 2.52 -14.55
CA THR A 416 12.70 2.53 -15.99
C THR A 416 11.36 3.20 -16.28
N GLN A 417 10.32 2.87 -15.51
CA GLN A 417 8.99 3.44 -15.70
C GLN A 417 8.94 4.92 -15.30
N LEU A 418 9.60 5.32 -14.21
CA LEU A 418 9.64 6.74 -13.82
C LEU A 418 10.43 7.61 -14.81
N MET A 419 11.55 7.11 -15.35
CA MET A 419 12.26 7.81 -16.43
C MET A 419 11.42 7.92 -17.70
N TRP A 420 10.67 6.87 -18.04
CA TRP A 420 9.71 6.92 -19.14
C TRP A 420 8.61 7.96 -18.88
N LEU A 421 8.04 8.02 -17.68
CA LEU A 421 7.06 9.03 -17.29
C LEU A 421 7.63 10.44 -17.44
N HIS A 422 8.85 10.67 -16.94
CA HIS A 422 9.57 11.93 -17.13
C HIS A 422 9.65 12.33 -18.61
N ASP A 423 10.07 11.42 -19.48
CA ASP A 423 10.25 11.71 -20.90
C ASP A 423 8.91 11.99 -21.61
N VAL A 424 7.84 11.28 -21.24
CA VAL A 424 6.48 11.54 -21.73
C VAL A 424 5.99 12.91 -21.30
N LEU A 425 6.17 13.29 -20.02
CA LEU A 425 5.76 14.60 -19.51
C LEU A 425 6.56 15.73 -20.15
N LEU A 426 7.86 15.53 -20.36
CA LEU A 426 8.71 16.51 -21.05
C LEU A 426 8.29 16.70 -22.52
N ALA A 427 7.87 15.63 -23.19
CA ALA A 427 7.33 15.71 -24.55
C ALA A 427 5.97 16.42 -24.59
N ALA A 428 5.10 16.15 -23.61
CA ALA A 428 3.80 16.80 -23.45
C ALA A 428 3.96 18.31 -23.18
N GLU A 429 4.87 18.70 -22.28
CA GLU A 429 5.21 20.10 -22.00
C GLU A 429 5.64 20.85 -23.28
N LYS A 430 6.55 20.26 -24.07
CA LYS A 430 7.01 20.84 -25.35
C LYS A 430 5.90 20.93 -26.40
N SER A 431 4.88 20.09 -26.28
CA SER A 431 3.74 20.03 -27.20
C SER A 431 2.54 20.86 -26.71
N ASN A 432 2.67 21.55 -25.57
CA ASN A 432 1.59 22.27 -24.89
C ASN A 432 0.37 21.36 -24.62
N GLU A 433 0.62 20.15 -24.16
CA GLU A 433 -0.42 19.18 -23.77
C GLU A 433 -0.61 19.20 -22.24
N TYR A 434 -1.86 19.08 -21.80
CA TYR A 434 -2.18 18.74 -20.42
C TYR A 434 -2.24 17.23 -20.24
N VAL A 435 -1.84 16.76 -19.06
CA VAL A 435 -1.69 15.34 -18.76
C VAL A 435 -2.54 14.92 -17.56
N HIS A 436 -3.34 13.89 -17.76
CA HIS A 436 -3.93 13.09 -16.68
C HIS A 436 -3.10 11.84 -16.44
N ILE A 437 -2.78 11.56 -15.17
CA ILE A 437 -2.06 10.36 -14.74
C ILE A 437 -3.06 9.40 -14.07
N LEU A 438 -3.12 8.16 -14.56
CA LEU A 438 -3.84 7.06 -13.93
C LEU A 438 -2.82 6.14 -13.28
N ALA A 439 -3.04 5.78 -12.02
CA ALA A 439 -2.26 4.78 -11.32
C ALA A 439 -3.18 4.08 -10.31
N HIS A 440 -2.75 2.98 -9.69
CA HIS A 440 -3.58 2.30 -8.70
C HIS A 440 -3.22 2.76 -7.27
N ILE A 441 -1.97 2.55 -6.85
CA ILE A 441 -1.53 2.75 -5.46
C ILE A 441 -1.14 4.22 -5.17
N PRO A 442 -1.78 4.92 -4.22
CA PRO A 442 -1.33 6.27 -3.88
C PRO A 442 0.10 6.27 -3.32
N SER A 443 0.99 7.16 -3.81
CA SER A 443 2.42 7.10 -3.44
C SER A 443 2.73 7.38 -1.96
N GLY A 444 1.80 8.05 -1.26
CA GLY A 444 1.90 8.37 0.16
C GLY A 444 1.29 7.32 1.07
N ASP A 445 0.96 6.13 0.54
CA ASP A 445 0.07 5.25 1.26
C ASP A 445 0.70 4.44 2.41
N GLY A 446 2.02 4.47 2.53
CA GLY A 446 2.82 3.67 3.47
C GLY A 446 3.24 2.31 2.92
N THR A 447 2.69 1.90 1.78
CA THR A 447 2.99 0.63 1.10
C THR A 447 3.80 0.85 -0.17
N CYS A 448 3.85 2.08 -0.66
CA CYS A 448 4.73 2.53 -1.72
C CYS A 448 6.13 2.86 -1.17
N TRP A 449 7.17 2.31 -1.78
CA TRP A 449 8.56 2.47 -1.37
C TRP A 449 9.02 3.93 -1.42
N ASN A 450 9.55 4.45 -0.30
CA ASN A 450 9.98 5.84 -0.13
C ASN A 450 10.85 6.38 -1.27
N VAL A 451 11.82 5.62 -1.78
CA VAL A 451 12.70 6.09 -2.86
C VAL A 451 11.92 6.29 -4.14
N TRP A 452 11.04 5.35 -4.50
CA TRP A 452 10.17 5.50 -5.65
C TRP A 452 9.21 6.68 -5.47
N SER A 453 8.53 6.77 -4.32
CA SER A 453 7.59 7.86 -4.01
C SER A 453 8.25 9.23 -4.03
N ARG A 454 9.48 9.36 -3.51
CA ARG A 454 10.27 10.59 -3.56
C ARG A 454 10.50 11.02 -5.00
N GLU A 455 10.98 10.11 -5.83
CA GLU A 455 11.34 10.41 -7.21
C GLU A 455 10.11 10.67 -8.08
N TYR A 456 9.01 9.95 -7.84
CA TYR A 456 7.70 10.26 -8.40
C TYR A 456 7.26 11.67 -8.00
N ASN A 457 7.30 12.03 -6.72
CA ASN A 457 6.92 13.38 -6.26
C ASN A 457 7.81 14.48 -6.87
N ARG A 458 9.12 14.24 -7.06
CA ARG A 458 10.01 15.16 -7.78
C ARG A 458 9.57 15.37 -9.23
N ILE A 459 9.14 14.32 -9.93
CA ILE A 459 8.59 14.42 -11.29
C ILE A 459 7.28 15.21 -11.27
N ILE A 460 6.36 14.91 -10.35
CA ILE A 460 5.09 15.64 -10.22
C ILE A 460 5.33 17.14 -9.97
N ALA A 461 6.24 17.50 -9.06
CA ALA A 461 6.58 18.89 -8.80
C ALA A 461 7.21 19.57 -10.04
N ARG A 462 8.13 18.89 -10.75
CA ARG A 462 8.75 19.42 -11.97
C ARG A 462 7.73 19.73 -13.07
N PHE A 463 6.74 18.87 -13.26
CA PHE A 463 5.76 18.99 -14.34
C PHE A 463 4.39 19.48 -13.87
N HIS A 464 4.31 20.15 -12.72
CA HIS A 464 3.04 20.59 -12.11
C HIS A 464 2.16 21.50 -13.00
N LYS A 465 2.74 22.20 -13.99
CA LYS A 465 1.98 23.00 -14.97
C LYS A 465 1.39 22.14 -16.10
N THR A 466 2.06 21.05 -16.45
CA THR A 466 1.65 20.09 -17.49
C THR A 466 0.63 19.09 -16.94
N ILE A 467 0.80 18.67 -15.69
CA ILE A 467 -0.11 17.72 -15.03
C ILE A 467 -1.36 18.47 -14.56
N SER A 468 -2.52 18.00 -15.00
CA SER A 468 -3.82 18.60 -14.69
C SER A 468 -4.74 17.69 -13.86
N GLY A 469 -4.40 16.41 -13.70
CA GLY A 469 -5.09 15.49 -12.79
C GLY A 469 -4.32 14.19 -12.54
N ILE A 470 -4.44 13.63 -11.35
CA ILE A 470 -3.87 12.33 -10.97
C ILE A 470 -4.96 11.51 -10.27
N PHE A 471 -5.17 10.27 -10.70
CA PHE A 471 -6.28 9.42 -10.26
C PHE A 471 -5.78 8.06 -9.78
N ASN A 472 -6.19 7.67 -8.57
CA ASN A 472 -5.79 6.47 -7.84
C ASN A 472 -6.96 5.65 -7.29
N GLY A 473 -6.67 4.43 -6.84
CA GLY A 473 -7.59 3.50 -6.19
C GLY A 473 -6.95 2.88 -4.95
N HIS A 474 -7.01 1.55 -4.80
CA HIS A 474 -6.28 0.71 -3.86
C HIS A 474 -6.71 0.82 -2.39
N THR A 475 -6.87 2.03 -1.87
CA THR A 475 -7.16 2.21 -0.42
C THR A 475 -8.61 1.90 -0.07
N HIS A 476 -9.44 1.83 -1.11
CA HIS A 476 -10.90 1.77 -1.08
C HIS A 476 -11.54 2.95 -0.33
N LYS A 477 -10.79 4.01 0.02
CA LYS A 477 -11.27 5.15 0.82
C LYS A 477 -11.48 6.35 -0.10
N ASP A 478 -12.54 7.12 0.13
CA ASP A 478 -12.70 8.42 -0.51
C ASP A 478 -11.69 9.40 0.10
N GLU A 479 -10.56 9.60 -0.57
CA GLU A 479 -9.48 10.44 -0.09
C GLU A 479 -8.72 11.13 -1.23
N MET A 480 -7.78 11.99 -0.88
CA MET A 480 -6.88 12.64 -1.82
C MET A 480 -5.55 12.98 -1.15
N ASN A 481 -4.50 13.17 -1.93
CA ASN A 481 -3.18 13.57 -1.42
C ASN A 481 -2.74 14.88 -2.07
N VAL A 482 -2.28 15.82 -1.25
CA VAL A 482 -1.62 17.04 -1.72
C VAL A 482 -0.13 16.74 -1.94
N HIS A 483 0.34 17.00 -3.14
CA HIS A 483 1.77 16.95 -3.48
C HIS A 483 2.43 18.29 -3.19
N TYR A 484 3.62 18.25 -2.58
CA TYR A 484 4.41 19.44 -2.25
C TYR A 484 5.78 19.40 -2.94
N ASP A 485 6.31 20.56 -3.29
CA ASP A 485 7.71 20.71 -3.68
C ASP A 485 8.65 20.72 -2.46
N GLU A 486 9.95 20.84 -2.70
CA GLU A 486 10.97 20.90 -1.63
C GLU A 486 10.86 22.13 -0.70
N ASN A 487 10.17 23.19 -1.15
CA ASN A 487 9.93 24.40 -0.37
C ASN A 487 8.61 24.34 0.42
N GLY A 488 7.79 23.31 0.21
CA GLY A 488 6.48 23.13 0.85
C GLY A 488 5.33 23.81 0.10
N TYR A 489 5.52 24.20 -1.16
CA TYR A 489 4.43 24.69 -2.00
C TYR A 489 3.58 23.54 -2.52
N ALA A 490 2.25 23.65 -2.41
CA ALA A 490 1.31 22.67 -2.93
C ALA A 490 1.25 22.76 -4.47
N VAL A 491 1.50 21.65 -5.17
CA VAL A 491 1.74 21.64 -6.63
C VAL A 491 0.76 20.78 -7.41
N ALA A 492 0.22 19.71 -6.82
CA ALA A 492 -0.72 18.81 -7.48
C ALA A 492 -1.63 18.09 -6.46
N LEU A 493 -2.70 17.50 -6.96
CA LEU A 493 -3.62 16.66 -6.20
C LEU A 493 -3.68 15.28 -6.84
N SER A 494 -3.61 14.25 -6.01
CA SER A 494 -3.94 12.87 -6.38
C SER A 494 -5.28 12.50 -5.77
N HIS A 495 -6.24 12.09 -6.59
CA HIS A 495 -7.60 11.76 -6.17
C HIS A 495 -7.77 10.26 -6.03
N ASN A 496 -8.23 9.79 -4.87
CA ASN A 496 -8.61 8.41 -4.64
C ASN A 496 -10.14 8.28 -4.69
N GLY A 497 -10.63 7.47 -5.62
CA GLY A 497 -12.07 7.38 -5.95
C GLY A 497 -12.92 6.66 -4.90
N GLY A 498 -12.33 5.98 -3.92
CA GLY A 498 -13.04 5.03 -3.06
C GLY A 498 -12.96 3.62 -3.61
N ALA A 499 -14.03 2.84 -3.51
CA ALA A 499 -14.15 1.52 -4.12
C ALA A 499 -15.60 1.20 -4.44
N LEU A 500 -15.82 0.46 -5.52
CA LEU A 500 -17.13 -0.13 -5.73
C LEU A 500 -17.36 -1.29 -4.74
N THR A 501 -16.30 -2.01 -4.33
CA THR A 501 -16.41 -3.08 -3.34
C THR A 501 -16.81 -2.61 -1.94
N THR A 502 -17.50 -3.49 -1.22
CA THR A 502 -17.78 -3.33 0.20
C THR A 502 -16.57 -3.61 1.09
N TYR A 503 -15.55 -4.29 0.55
CA TYR A 503 -14.37 -4.74 1.28
C TYR A 503 -13.54 -3.56 1.85
N THR A 504 -13.42 -3.38 3.16
CA THR A 504 -14.38 -3.81 4.17
C THR A 504 -15.02 -2.61 4.85
N PHE A 505 -16.21 -2.84 5.40
CA PHE A 505 -16.98 -1.89 6.20
C PHE A 505 -17.29 -0.59 5.47
N LYS A 506 -17.66 -0.68 4.19
CA LYS A 506 -17.96 0.44 3.31
C LYS A 506 -19.24 0.21 2.51
N ASN A 507 -19.91 1.30 2.17
CA ASN A 507 -20.93 1.27 1.14
C ASN A 507 -20.22 1.25 -0.23
N PRO A 508 -20.76 0.52 -1.22
CA PRO A 508 -20.30 0.65 -2.59
C PRO A 508 -20.38 2.09 -3.07
N ASN A 509 -19.33 2.56 -3.74
CA ASN A 509 -19.33 3.89 -4.34
C ASN A 509 -18.80 3.93 -5.77
N TYR A 510 -19.18 4.97 -6.50
CA TYR A 510 -18.46 5.43 -7.68
C TYR A 510 -18.32 6.96 -7.64
N ARG A 511 -17.40 7.50 -8.44
CA ARG A 511 -17.05 8.92 -8.44
C ARG A 511 -17.18 9.50 -9.85
N ILE A 512 -17.69 10.72 -9.95
CA ILE A 512 -17.67 11.52 -11.19
C ILE A 512 -16.90 12.80 -10.94
N TYR A 513 -15.84 13.02 -11.70
CA TYR A 513 -15.08 14.26 -11.70
C TYR A 513 -15.61 15.22 -12.76
N GLN A 514 -15.75 16.49 -12.39
CA GLN A 514 -15.93 17.57 -13.34
C GLN A 514 -14.56 18.12 -13.72
N VAL A 515 -14.27 18.14 -15.03
CA VAL A 515 -12.99 18.56 -15.58
C VAL A 515 -13.20 19.69 -16.58
N GLU A 516 -12.54 20.83 -16.35
CA GLU A 516 -12.67 21.98 -17.23
C GLU A 516 -12.01 21.69 -18.59
N PRO A 517 -12.69 21.89 -19.73
CA PRO A 517 -12.28 21.32 -21.01
C PRO A 517 -11.05 21.96 -21.68
N GLU A 518 -10.62 23.16 -21.28
CA GLU A 518 -9.47 23.87 -21.84
C GLU A 518 -8.16 23.57 -21.08
N SER A 519 -8.17 23.74 -19.77
CA SER A 519 -7.04 23.48 -18.86
C SER A 519 -6.92 22.01 -18.45
N LEU A 520 -8.01 21.25 -18.62
CA LEU A 520 -8.16 19.86 -18.17
C LEU A 520 -7.90 19.68 -16.68
N GLN A 521 -8.09 20.73 -15.89
CA GLN A 521 -8.00 20.61 -14.44
C GLN A 521 -9.31 20.05 -13.90
N VAL A 522 -9.19 19.16 -12.91
CA VAL A 522 -10.34 18.76 -12.10
C VAL A 522 -10.80 19.99 -11.31
N VAL A 523 -12.09 20.33 -11.37
CA VAL A 523 -12.63 21.52 -10.70
C VAL A 523 -13.62 21.20 -9.59
N ASP A 524 -14.18 20.00 -9.60
CA ASP A 524 -15.09 19.49 -8.57
C ASP A 524 -15.28 17.98 -8.75
N HIS A 525 -15.92 17.33 -7.78
CA HIS A 525 -16.35 15.94 -7.93
C HIS A 525 -17.58 15.61 -7.10
N GLU A 526 -18.26 14.56 -7.51
CA GLU A 526 -19.42 13.99 -6.82
C GLU A 526 -19.19 12.51 -6.53
N THR A 527 -19.48 12.09 -5.30
CA THR A 527 -19.47 10.68 -4.88
C THR A 527 -20.90 10.17 -4.76
N TRP A 528 -21.16 8.99 -5.31
CA TRP A 528 -22.46 8.34 -5.29
C TRP A 528 -22.35 6.99 -4.59
N ILE A 529 -23.27 6.74 -3.67
CA ILE A 529 -23.31 5.50 -2.87
C ILE A 529 -24.74 4.96 -2.86
N PHE A 530 -24.93 3.74 -2.36
CA PHE A 530 -26.20 3.35 -1.75
C PHE A 530 -25.96 2.83 -0.34
N ASN A 531 -26.95 2.95 0.54
CA ASN A 531 -26.85 2.37 1.88
C ASN A 531 -27.09 0.86 1.82
N LEU A 532 -26.05 0.07 2.14
CA LEU A 532 -26.09 -1.38 2.06
C LEU A 532 -27.08 -2.02 3.06
N THR A 533 -27.21 -1.43 4.26
CA THR A 533 -28.21 -1.86 5.25
C THR A 533 -29.62 -1.68 4.69
N GLU A 534 -29.93 -0.52 4.14
CA GLU A 534 -31.24 -0.24 3.54
C GLU A 534 -31.53 -1.18 2.38
N ALA A 535 -30.57 -1.37 1.46
CA ALA A 535 -30.71 -2.23 0.31
C ALA A 535 -30.98 -3.69 0.71
N ASN A 536 -30.22 -4.22 1.68
CA ASN A 536 -30.40 -5.58 2.17
C ASN A 536 -31.71 -5.76 2.95
N LEU A 537 -32.16 -4.76 3.72
CA LEU A 537 -33.47 -4.79 4.40
C LEU A 537 -34.65 -4.73 3.43
N ALA A 538 -34.50 -4.04 2.30
CA ALA A 538 -35.51 -3.98 1.25
C ALA A 538 -35.67 -5.32 0.48
N GLY A 539 -34.62 -6.15 0.49
CA GLY A 539 -34.59 -7.48 -0.12
C GLY A 539 -34.33 -7.46 -1.64
N GLU A 540 -34.22 -8.65 -2.22
CA GLU A 540 -33.86 -8.86 -3.63
C GLU A 540 -34.86 -8.28 -4.65
N ALA A 541 -36.11 -8.06 -4.23
CA ALA A 541 -37.17 -7.56 -5.10
C ALA A 541 -37.08 -6.05 -5.40
N LYS A 542 -36.19 -5.32 -4.72
CA LYS A 542 -36.03 -3.86 -4.88
C LYS A 542 -34.56 -3.54 -5.14
N ASN A 543 -34.31 -2.83 -6.24
CA ASN A 543 -32.97 -2.33 -6.55
C ASN A 543 -32.49 -1.35 -5.46
N PRO A 544 -31.17 -1.29 -5.18
CA PRO A 544 -30.58 -0.32 -4.28
C PRO A 544 -30.90 1.12 -4.72
N ASN A 545 -31.17 1.98 -3.74
CA ASN A 545 -31.35 3.40 -3.99
C ASN A 545 -29.99 4.10 -3.97
N TRP A 546 -29.39 4.27 -5.15
CA TRP A 546 -28.18 5.07 -5.31
C TRP A 546 -28.51 6.55 -5.14
N PHE A 547 -27.72 7.26 -4.34
CA PHE A 547 -27.87 8.68 -4.10
C PHE A 547 -26.50 9.37 -4.08
N LYS A 548 -26.47 10.66 -4.42
CA LYS A 548 -25.28 11.48 -4.28
C LYS A 548 -24.99 11.65 -2.80
N GLU A 549 -23.87 11.11 -2.34
CA GLU A 549 -23.42 11.27 -0.96
C GLU A 549 -23.05 12.73 -0.70
N TYR A 550 -22.25 13.31 -1.61
CA TYR A 550 -21.85 14.70 -1.55
C TYR A 550 -21.29 15.23 -2.87
N THR A 551 -21.24 16.56 -2.97
CA THR A 551 -20.43 17.33 -3.93
C THR A 551 -19.29 17.98 -3.15
N PHE A 552 -18.04 17.86 -3.59
CA PHE A 552 -16.90 18.36 -2.80
C PHE A 552 -16.97 19.86 -2.54
N ALA A 553 -17.26 20.66 -3.57
CA ALA A 553 -17.33 22.12 -3.43
C ALA A 553 -18.48 22.62 -2.54
N GLU A 554 -19.55 21.83 -2.38
CA GLU A 554 -20.69 22.16 -1.51
C GLU A 554 -20.35 21.92 -0.04
N GLU A 555 -19.56 20.88 0.26
CA GLU A 555 -19.29 20.46 1.62
C GLU A 555 -18.00 21.01 2.22
N PHE A 556 -17.02 21.39 1.38
CA PHE A 556 -15.66 21.75 1.80
C PHE A 556 -15.17 23.09 1.24
N THR A 557 -14.73 23.16 -0.01
CA THR A 557 -14.15 24.38 -0.61
C THR A 557 -14.44 24.47 -2.11
N GLN A 558 -14.72 25.68 -2.58
CA GLN A 558 -14.87 25.99 -4.02
C GLN A 558 -13.52 26.18 -4.72
N ASP A 559 -12.44 26.38 -3.97
CA ASP A 559 -11.08 26.44 -4.51
C ASP A 559 -10.48 25.03 -4.50
N PHE A 560 -10.65 24.32 -5.62
CA PHE A 560 -10.13 22.95 -5.79
C PHE A 560 -8.68 22.91 -6.29
N SER A 561 -7.98 24.06 -6.31
CA SER A 561 -6.55 24.09 -6.60
C SER A 561 -5.74 23.40 -5.50
N PRO A 562 -4.49 22.94 -5.77
CA PRO A 562 -3.60 22.46 -4.72
C PRO A 562 -3.44 23.45 -3.56
N ALA A 563 -3.38 24.76 -3.84
CA ALA A 563 -3.34 25.79 -2.79
C ALA A 563 -4.63 25.84 -1.98
N GLY A 564 -5.80 25.74 -2.62
CA GLY A 564 -7.11 25.74 -1.99
C GLY A 564 -7.34 24.52 -1.09
N VAL A 565 -6.94 23.33 -1.56
CA VAL A 565 -7.05 22.09 -0.78
C VAL A 565 -6.04 22.05 0.36
N ASP A 566 -4.81 22.54 0.19
CA ASP A 566 -3.86 22.69 1.32
C ASP A 566 -4.37 23.69 2.37
N LYS A 567 -5.09 24.73 1.96
CA LYS A 567 -5.78 25.63 2.88
C LYS A 567 -6.94 24.93 3.61
N LEU A 568 -7.72 24.10 2.92
CA LEU A 568 -8.73 23.24 3.57
C LEU A 568 -8.08 22.29 4.60
N LEU A 569 -6.87 21.80 4.29
CA LEU A 569 -5.83 21.29 5.22
C LEU A 569 -5.88 21.90 6.61
N GLU A 570 -5.51 23.18 6.60
CA GLU A 570 -5.39 24.05 7.76
C GLU A 570 -6.73 24.29 8.47
N GLU A 571 -7.81 24.44 7.70
CA GLU A 571 -9.16 24.66 8.20
C GLU A 571 -9.70 23.42 8.93
N MET A 572 -9.47 22.22 8.39
CA MET A 572 -9.79 20.95 9.03
C MET A 572 -8.97 20.73 10.31
N ALA A 573 -7.71 21.13 10.32
CA ALA A 573 -6.87 21.05 11.51
C ALA A 573 -7.31 22.04 12.61
N ASP A 574 -7.88 23.20 12.25
CA ASP A 574 -8.46 24.15 13.22
C ASP A 574 -9.87 23.78 13.68
N ASN A 575 -10.61 23.04 12.87
CA ASN A 575 -12.00 22.67 13.08
C ASN A 575 -12.21 21.15 13.00
N PRO A 576 -12.07 20.42 14.11
CA PRO A 576 -12.17 18.97 14.11
C PRO A 576 -13.52 18.43 13.61
N ASP A 577 -14.62 19.19 13.71
CA ASP A 577 -15.91 18.80 13.14
C ASP A 577 -15.89 18.74 11.61
N LEU A 578 -15.16 19.65 10.95
CA LEU A 578 -14.97 19.61 9.50
C LEU A 578 -14.16 18.37 9.08
N LEU A 579 -13.15 18.01 9.87
CA LEU A 579 -12.37 16.79 9.64
C LEU A 579 -13.20 15.52 9.91
N ARG A 580 -14.05 15.49 10.94
CA ARG A 580 -15.00 14.37 11.18
C ARG A 580 -15.99 14.21 10.03
N LYS A 581 -16.44 15.33 9.44
CA LYS A 581 -17.29 15.33 8.25
C LYS A 581 -16.56 14.75 7.03
N PHE A 582 -15.30 15.14 6.79
CA PHE A 582 -14.46 14.51 5.78
C PHE A 582 -14.29 13.01 6.02
N TRP A 583 -13.97 12.60 7.25
CA TRP A 583 -13.82 11.20 7.62
C TRP A 583 -15.08 10.37 7.37
N ARG A 584 -16.27 10.94 7.59
CA ARG A 584 -17.54 10.26 7.27
C ARG A 584 -17.63 9.90 5.78
N TYR A 585 -17.31 10.84 4.88
CA TYR A 585 -17.30 10.56 3.44
C TYR A 585 -16.16 9.65 3.02
N LYS A 586 -14.98 9.77 3.64
CA LYS A 586 -13.86 8.82 3.51
C LYS A 586 -14.27 7.37 3.75
N ARG A 587 -15.23 7.16 4.65
CA ARG A 587 -15.83 5.85 4.97
C ARG A 587 -17.16 5.60 4.26
N THR A 588 -17.49 6.36 3.22
CA THR A 588 -18.72 6.21 2.40
C THR A 588 -20.02 6.20 3.23
N SER A 589 -20.02 6.93 4.35
CA SER A 589 -21.11 6.94 5.34
C SER A 589 -21.59 5.54 5.75
N ALA A 590 -20.69 4.56 5.80
CA ALA A 590 -21.03 3.18 6.12
C ALA A 590 -21.40 3.00 7.59
N ASP A 591 -22.55 2.38 7.85
CA ASP A 591 -23.09 2.18 9.20
C ASP A 591 -22.10 1.60 10.22
N PRO A 592 -21.35 0.51 9.92
CA PRO A 592 -20.38 -0.03 10.88
C PRO A 592 -19.25 0.96 11.20
N ALA A 593 -18.73 1.67 10.20
CA ALA A 593 -17.69 2.66 10.39
C ALA A 593 -18.20 3.83 11.24
N LEU A 594 -19.39 4.37 10.92
CA LEU A 594 -20.00 5.47 11.67
C LEU A 594 -20.33 5.09 13.11
N SER A 595 -20.77 3.85 13.35
CA SER A 595 -21.02 3.32 14.69
C SER A 595 -19.74 3.25 15.54
N LYS A 596 -18.61 2.82 14.96
CA LYS A 596 -17.30 2.81 15.62
C LYS A 596 -16.79 4.23 15.90
N GLY A 597 -17.06 5.17 15.00
CA GLY A 597 -16.58 6.55 15.08
C GLY A 597 -15.07 6.67 14.78
N CYS A 598 -14.55 7.89 14.92
CA CYS A 598 -13.14 8.20 14.68
C CYS A 598 -12.52 8.78 15.96
N SER A 599 -11.59 8.01 16.56
CA SER A 599 -10.81 8.45 17.72
C SER A 599 -9.88 9.61 17.38
N ARG A 600 -9.22 10.18 18.40
CA ARG A 600 -8.16 11.19 18.21
C ARG A 600 -7.08 10.69 17.25
N THR A 601 -6.57 9.48 17.45
CA THR A 601 -5.56 8.87 16.58
C THR A 601 -6.07 8.73 15.15
N CYS A 602 -7.31 8.29 14.98
CA CYS A 602 -7.95 8.19 13.67
C CYS A 602 -8.02 9.56 12.94
N LEU A 603 -8.35 10.65 13.64
CA LEU A 603 -8.38 11.99 13.04
C LEU A 603 -6.97 12.48 12.67
N LEU A 604 -5.99 12.27 13.55
CA LEU A 604 -4.58 12.61 13.30
C LEU A 604 -4.02 11.84 12.09
N ASN A 605 -4.36 10.57 11.95
CA ASN A 605 -3.96 9.77 10.79
C ASN A 605 -4.70 10.23 9.53
N THR A 606 -5.98 10.57 9.64
CA THR A 606 -6.78 11.09 8.51
C THR A 606 -6.17 12.36 7.94
N ILE A 607 -5.84 13.36 8.77
CA ILE A 607 -5.27 14.63 8.26
C ILE A 607 -3.87 14.44 7.69
N CYS A 608 -3.05 13.58 8.31
CA CYS A 608 -1.71 13.27 7.80
C CYS A 608 -1.76 12.57 6.46
N ARG A 609 -2.70 11.63 6.29
CA ARG A 609 -2.89 10.93 5.03
C ARG A 609 -3.09 11.89 3.85
N LEU A 610 -3.84 12.97 4.06
CA LEU A 610 -4.10 13.97 3.02
C LEU A 610 -2.87 14.82 2.66
N ALA A 611 -1.89 14.91 3.57
CA ALA A 611 -0.72 15.78 3.45
C ALA A 611 0.60 15.03 3.17
N THR A 612 0.56 13.70 3.03
CA THR A 612 1.75 12.86 2.85
C THR A 612 1.68 12.15 1.50
N THR A 613 2.73 12.30 0.69
CA THR A 613 2.91 11.64 -0.63
C THR A 613 4.21 10.84 -0.73
N VAL A 614 5.07 10.95 0.29
CA VAL A 614 6.25 10.15 0.54
C VAL A 614 6.22 9.82 2.03
N HIS A 615 6.15 8.53 2.40
CA HIS A 615 5.77 8.11 3.74
C HIS A 615 6.72 8.64 4.84
N ASP A 616 8.02 8.77 4.56
CA ASP A 616 9.00 9.33 5.50
C ASP A 616 9.14 10.87 5.48
N GLN A 617 8.41 11.58 4.62
CA GLN A 617 8.43 13.05 4.54
C GLN A 617 7.21 13.65 5.24
N THR A 618 7.24 13.65 6.57
CA THR A 618 6.06 13.94 7.41
C THR A 618 5.93 15.39 7.86
N LYS A 619 6.82 16.31 7.43
CA LYS A 619 6.87 17.70 7.95
C LYS A 619 5.50 18.38 7.96
N ARG A 620 4.78 18.36 6.83
CA ARG A 620 3.46 19.00 6.70
C ARG A 620 2.40 18.32 7.56
N CYS A 621 2.42 16.98 7.61
CA CYS A 621 1.58 16.18 8.48
C CYS A 621 1.77 16.55 9.96
N GLU A 622 3.01 16.72 10.43
CA GLU A 622 3.30 17.07 11.82
C GLU A 622 2.89 18.50 12.19
N GLU A 623 3.00 19.46 11.25
CA GLU A 623 2.45 20.81 11.41
C GLU A 623 0.92 20.76 11.63
N LEU A 624 0.20 20.04 10.77
CA LEU A 624 -1.25 19.88 10.84
C LEU A 624 -1.69 19.12 12.11
N LYS A 625 -0.98 18.05 12.49
CA LYS A 625 -1.23 17.32 13.74
C LYS A 625 -1.07 18.21 14.96
N THR A 626 -0.02 19.04 15.00
CA THR A 626 0.21 19.95 16.12
C THR A 626 -0.98 20.88 16.32
N LYS A 627 -1.48 21.44 15.23
CA LYS A 627 -2.64 22.33 15.22
C LYS A 627 -3.93 21.60 15.63
N LEU A 628 -4.18 20.43 15.04
CA LEU A 628 -5.35 19.59 15.33
C LEU A 628 -5.37 19.13 16.79
N ASN A 629 -4.23 18.76 17.35
CA ASN A 629 -4.13 18.41 18.77
C ASN A 629 -4.59 19.56 19.67
N VAL A 630 -4.17 20.80 19.37
CA VAL A 630 -4.60 21.99 20.12
C VAL A 630 -6.10 22.22 19.98
N ALA A 631 -6.69 22.02 18.79
CA ALA A 631 -8.12 22.16 18.58
C ALA A 631 -8.93 21.12 19.36
N LEU A 632 -8.53 19.84 19.29
CA LEU A 632 -9.16 18.75 20.03
C LEU A 632 -9.07 18.92 21.56
N ASP A 633 -7.96 19.44 22.07
CA ASP A 633 -7.82 19.70 23.51
C ASP A 633 -8.80 20.77 24.01
N LYS A 634 -9.07 21.79 23.19
CA LYS A 634 -10.06 22.83 23.49
C LYS A 634 -11.50 22.29 23.49
N GLU A 635 -11.83 21.38 22.56
CA GLU A 635 -13.13 20.71 22.55
C GLU A 635 -13.35 19.94 23.87
N ASN A 636 -12.36 19.13 24.27
CA ASN A 636 -12.42 18.33 25.50
C ASN A 636 -12.60 19.20 26.76
N ALA A 637 -11.85 20.29 26.87
CA ALA A 637 -11.97 21.23 27.99
C ALA A 637 -13.35 21.91 28.04
N THR A 638 -13.95 22.17 26.88
CA THR A 638 -15.29 22.74 26.78
C THR A 638 -16.34 21.74 27.24
N THR A 639 -16.25 20.47 26.81
CA THR A 639 -17.15 19.39 27.26
C THR A 639 -17.07 19.14 28.77
N GLU A 640 -15.88 19.16 29.36
CA GLU A 640 -15.69 18.98 30.82
C GLU A 640 -16.27 20.16 31.63
N SER A 641 -16.18 21.38 31.09
CA SER A 641 -16.77 22.57 31.72
C SER A 641 -18.31 22.55 31.70
N THR A 642 -18.92 21.96 30.68
CA THR A 642 -20.38 21.74 30.60
C THR A 642 -20.88 20.56 31.43
N SER A 643 -20.05 19.53 31.69
CA SER A 643 -20.45 18.37 32.50
C SER A 643 -20.40 18.60 34.00
N GLN A 644 -19.86 19.73 34.49
CA GLN A 644 -19.94 20.12 35.91
C GLN A 644 -21.36 20.57 36.37
N GLY A 645 -22.36 20.52 35.49
CA GLY A 645 -23.76 20.86 35.79
C GLY A 645 -24.69 19.68 36.12
N THR A 646 -24.27 18.41 36.05
CA THR A 646 -25.16 17.28 36.35
C THR A 646 -24.41 16.04 36.81
N THR A 647 -24.42 15.76 38.12
CA THR A 647 -23.92 14.50 38.70
C THR A 647 -24.90 13.36 38.41
N VAL A 648 -24.53 12.43 37.53
CA VAL A 648 -25.04 11.05 37.57
C VAL A 648 -23.86 10.09 37.45
N SER A 649 -23.72 9.25 38.48
CA SER A 649 -22.77 8.16 38.59
C SER A 649 -23.12 7.04 37.60
N THR A 650 -22.19 6.67 36.72
CA THR A 650 -22.14 5.31 36.16
C THR A 650 -20.71 4.80 36.14
N THR A 651 -20.56 3.59 36.65
CA THR A 651 -19.32 2.81 36.81
C THR A 651 -18.77 2.36 35.46
N SER A 652 -17.53 2.73 35.14
CA SER A 652 -16.76 2.27 33.99
C SER A 652 -16.29 0.82 34.18
N LYS A 653 -16.60 -0.05 33.21
CA LYS A 653 -15.95 -1.36 33.02
C LYS A 653 -14.69 -1.20 32.15
N PRO A 654 -13.71 -2.11 32.26
CA PRO A 654 -12.39 -1.95 31.65
C PRO A 654 -12.46 -2.03 30.11
N THR A 655 -11.63 -1.20 29.50
CA THR A 655 -11.33 -1.05 28.08
C THR A 655 -10.77 -2.35 27.48
N ASP A 656 -11.39 -2.84 26.41
CA ASP A 656 -10.78 -3.79 25.47
C ASP A 656 -9.65 -3.09 24.67
N PRO A 657 -8.67 -3.83 24.13
CA PRO A 657 -7.56 -3.24 23.39
C PRO A 657 -8.07 -2.54 22.13
N GLU A 658 -7.66 -1.28 21.95
CA GLU A 658 -7.93 -0.48 20.78
C GLU A 658 -7.25 -1.12 19.56
N ASP A 659 -8.05 -1.62 18.63
CA ASP A 659 -7.61 -2.07 17.31
C ASP A 659 -7.38 -0.82 16.44
N ASN A 660 -6.09 -0.54 16.20
CA ASN A 660 -5.58 0.56 15.37
C ASN A 660 -6.02 0.34 13.91
N GLY A 661 -7.26 0.69 13.61
CA GLY A 661 -7.86 0.57 12.28
C GLY A 661 -7.19 1.51 11.28
N ASP A 662 -6.09 1.06 10.69
CA ASP A 662 -5.63 1.51 9.38
C ASP A 662 -6.06 0.50 8.31
N ASP A 663 -7.36 0.38 8.09
CA ASP A 663 -7.97 -0.55 7.12
C ASP A 663 -7.89 0.04 5.69
N GLY A 664 -6.69 0.27 5.17
CA GLY A 664 -6.46 0.48 3.73
C GLY A 664 -6.02 -0.82 3.10
N ALA A 665 -6.95 -1.58 2.49
CA ALA A 665 -6.74 -2.83 1.72
C ALA A 665 -5.69 -3.85 2.24
N ILE A 666 -5.36 -3.74 3.51
CA ILE A 666 -4.43 -4.60 4.21
C ILE A 666 -5.14 -4.94 5.49
N SER A 667 -5.89 -6.04 5.49
CA SER A 667 -5.92 -6.78 6.73
C SER A 667 -4.47 -7.14 7.01
N MET A 668 -3.97 -6.76 8.17
CA MET A 668 -2.70 -7.28 8.68
C MET A 668 -2.63 -8.81 8.58
N SER A 669 -3.74 -9.53 8.38
CA SER A 669 -3.76 -10.98 8.15
C SER A 669 -3.08 -11.43 6.85
N ALA A 670 -3.20 -10.71 5.73
CA ALA A 670 -2.60 -11.13 4.44
C ALA A 670 -1.14 -10.68 4.27
N LEU A 671 -0.83 -9.44 4.70
CA LEU A 671 0.55 -8.94 4.77
C LEU A 671 1.33 -9.59 5.90
N SER A 672 0.68 -9.96 7.02
CA SER A 672 1.32 -10.87 7.97
C SER A 672 1.51 -12.21 7.29
N LEU A 673 0.55 -12.98 6.79
CA LEU A 673 0.89 -14.33 6.32
C LEU A 673 2.02 -14.41 5.28
N THR A 674 2.04 -13.51 4.29
CA THR A 674 3.02 -13.53 3.20
C THR A 674 4.40 -12.98 3.62
N THR A 675 4.43 -11.92 4.42
CA THR A 675 5.70 -11.35 4.93
C THR A 675 6.19 -12.06 6.19
N LEU A 676 5.25 -12.51 7.03
CA LEU A 676 5.47 -13.44 8.12
C LEU A 676 5.96 -14.76 7.56
N ILE A 677 5.54 -15.33 6.42
CA ILE A 677 6.21 -16.53 5.81
C ILE A 677 7.71 -16.28 5.66
N THR A 678 8.12 -15.08 5.26
CA THR A 678 9.54 -14.69 5.15
C THR A 678 10.21 -14.51 6.51
N VAL A 679 9.49 -14.01 7.52
CA VAL A 679 9.91 -13.92 8.94
C VAL A 679 9.73 -15.25 9.72
N ILE A 680 9.03 -16.24 9.18
CA ILE A 680 8.61 -17.49 9.82
C ILE A 680 9.66 -18.56 9.58
N LEU A 681 10.33 -18.53 8.43
CA LEU A 681 11.54 -19.31 8.18
C LEU A 681 12.64 -19.05 9.22
N SER A 682 12.58 -17.92 9.93
CA SER A 682 13.50 -17.49 10.98
C SER A 682 13.31 -18.16 12.35
N VAL A 683 12.07 -18.50 12.70
CA VAL A 683 11.70 -18.68 14.12
C VAL A 683 12.01 -20.08 14.64
N ARG A 684 12.22 -21.06 13.76
CA ARG A 684 12.46 -22.45 14.21
C ARG A 684 13.86 -22.74 14.75
N TYR A 685 14.84 -21.86 14.54
CA TYR A 685 16.19 -22.09 15.07
C TYR A 685 16.48 -21.26 16.34
N ILE A 686 15.62 -20.30 16.71
CA ILE A 686 15.82 -19.40 17.85
C ILE A 686 15.12 -19.92 19.14
N MET A 687 14.44 -21.06 19.10
CA MET A 687 13.93 -21.76 20.30
C MET A 687 14.59 -23.11 20.53
#